data_AF-A0A151TCB1-F1
#
_entry.id   AF-A0A151TCB1-F1
#
_cell.length_a   1.000
_cell.length_b   1.000
_cell.length_c   1.000
_cell.angle_alpha   90.00
_cell.angle_beta   90.00
_cell.angle_gamma   90.00
#
_symmetry.space_group_name_H-M   'P 1'
#
loop_
_entity.id
_entity.type
_entity.pdbx_description
1 polymer ?
#
loop_
_entity_poly.entity_id
_entity_poly.type
_entity_poly.pdbx_seq_one_letter_code
_entity_poly.pdbx_strand_id
1 'polypeptide(L)'
;MHAQFLIRNQTSSRSHITHLNSLIHLYVKCGQLGLARNVFDAMPLRNVVSWNALMAGYLHSGDHLEVLVMFKNLVSLQDACPNEYVFTTALSACSHSGRVQEGMQCHGLLLKFGLVCHEYVKSALVHMYSRCFHVELALQVLDTVPGGHGNDIFSYNSVLNALVVSGCGEQAMELLRRMVDECVAWDHVTYVSVMGLCAQIRDLQLGLRVHARLLRDGLMFNEFVGSMLIDMYGKCGEVLSAKKVFDGLQKRNVVMWTALMTAYLHNGYFEESLNLFTCMDRDGTPPNEYTFAVLLNACASIAALRHGDLLHARVEKLGFKDYVIVTNALINMYSKSGSIDSSYNAFSDMIHRDIITWNAMICGYSHHGLGKQALQVFQDMMLAGECPNYVTFIGVLSACAHLGLLKEGFYYLNQLMKNFKIEPGLEHYTCMIALLCRVGMLDDAEKFMKTTQVKWDVVAWRTLLNACHVHRNYGLGRRIAESVLQMDPSDVGTYTLLSNMYAKARKWDGVVTIRKLMRERSIKKEPGVSWLEIRNNIHVFLSEGSNHPESVQIYNKVQQLLALIKPLGYVPNITSVLHDVEDEQKEGYLSYHSEKLALAYGLMKIPSPAPIRIIKNLRMCDDCHIAVKLISKATNRLIIVRDANRFHHFQDGSCTCADHW
;
A
#
# COMPACT_ATOMS: atom_id res chain seq x y z
N MET A 1 24.17 -45.86 26.26
CA MET A 1 24.40 -46.19 24.84
C MET A 1 25.80 -45.84 24.36
N HIS A 2 26.24 -44.57 24.35
CA HIS A 2 27.62 -44.20 23.93
C HIS A 2 28.71 -44.90 24.78
N ALA A 3 28.54 -44.94 26.10
CA ALA A 3 29.41 -45.71 27.00
C ALA A 3 29.34 -47.25 26.80
N GLN A 4 28.23 -47.75 26.24
CA GLN A 4 28.04 -49.17 25.93
C GLN A 4 28.78 -49.55 24.62
N PHE A 5 29.07 -48.56 23.77
CA PHE A 5 29.79 -48.68 22.50
C PHE A 5 31.31 -48.83 22.71
N LEU A 6 31.87 -48.13 23.70
CA LEU A 6 33.28 -48.30 24.12
C LEU A 6 33.58 -49.71 24.64
N ILE A 7 32.57 -50.46 25.09
CA ILE A 7 32.73 -51.75 25.79
C ILE A 7 32.46 -52.96 24.86
N ARG A 8 31.64 -52.83 23.81
CA ARG A 8 31.24 -53.95 22.93
C ARG A 8 31.88 -53.85 21.54
N ASN A 9 33.20 -54.05 21.46
CA ASN A 9 33.94 -54.07 20.19
C ASN A 9 33.87 -55.42 19.46
N GLN A 10 32.80 -56.21 19.67
CA GLN A 10 32.64 -57.54 19.07
C GLN A 10 31.16 -57.90 18.85
N THR A 11 30.57 -57.49 17.73
CA THR A 11 29.39 -58.16 17.12
C THR A 11 29.30 -57.82 15.63
N SER A 12 28.67 -58.70 14.85
CA SER A 12 28.53 -58.70 13.37
C SER A 12 28.38 -57.32 12.68
N SER A 13 28.96 -57.17 11.48
CA SER A 13 29.05 -55.89 10.75
C SER A 13 27.71 -55.17 10.56
N ARG A 14 26.60 -55.93 10.41
CA ARG A 14 25.25 -55.38 10.21
C ARG A 14 24.66 -54.78 11.48
N SER A 15 24.94 -55.36 12.65
CA SER A 15 24.51 -54.83 13.95
C SER A 15 25.26 -53.54 14.31
N HIS A 16 26.50 -53.39 13.86
CA HIS A 16 27.31 -52.21 14.14
C HIS A 16 26.77 -50.95 13.43
N ILE A 17 26.32 -51.07 12.18
CA ILE A 17 25.76 -49.96 11.38
C ILE A 17 24.45 -49.44 12.00
N THR A 18 23.56 -50.32 12.46
CA THR A 18 22.29 -49.90 13.07
C THR A 18 22.49 -49.11 14.36
N HIS A 19 23.46 -49.52 15.20
CA HIS A 19 23.76 -48.78 16.43
C HIS A 19 24.37 -47.40 16.15
N LEU A 20 25.25 -47.28 15.15
CA LEU A 20 25.82 -46.01 14.71
C LEU A 20 24.73 -45.06 14.17
N ASN A 21 23.79 -45.58 13.37
CA ASN A 21 22.64 -44.80 12.89
C ASN A 21 21.77 -44.28 14.03
N SER A 22 21.50 -45.10 15.05
CA SER A 22 20.77 -44.66 16.25
C SER A 22 21.53 -43.59 17.04
N LEU A 23 22.86 -43.66 17.08
CA LEU A 23 23.70 -42.68 17.74
C LEU A 23 23.70 -41.33 17.01
N ILE A 24 23.78 -41.33 15.68
CA ILE A 24 23.63 -40.12 14.85
C ILE A 24 22.27 -39.47 15.12
N HIS A 25 21.18 -40.25 15.09
CA HIS A 25 19.84 -39.75 15.39
C HIS A 25 19.73 -39.14 16.80
N LEU A 26 20.35 -39.76 17.81
CA LEU A 26 20.39 -39.21 19.17
C LEU A 26 21.09 -37.86 19.20
N TYR A 27 22.28 -37.75 18.60
CA TYR A 27 23.03 -36.49 18.59
C TYR A 27 22.30 -35.38 17.83
N VAL A 28 21.67 -35.71 16.69
CA VAL A 28 20.81 -34.78 15.94
C VAL A 28 19.67 -34.27 16.83
N LYS A 29 18.96 -35.17 17.53
CA LYS A 29 17.88 -34.77 18.46
C LYS A 29 18.36 -33.91 19.63
N CYS A 30 19.60 -34.08 20.05
CA CYS A 30 20.22 -33.27 21.09
C CYS A 30 20.83 -31.95 20.57
N GLY A 31 20.68 -31.63 19.28
CA GLY A 31 21.27 -30.43 18.66
C GLY A 31 22.80 -30.48 18.52
N GLN A 32 23.42 -31.65 18.72
CA GLN A 32 24.88 -31.85 18.69
C GLN A 32 25.33 -32.30 17.29
N LEU A 33 25.13 -31.45 16.28
CA LEU A 33 25.43 -31.79 14.89
C LEU A 33 26.91 -32.10 14.62
N GLY A 34 27.84 -31.44 15.31
CA GLY A 34 29.27 -31.74 15.19
C GLY A 34 29.62 -33.17 15.64
N LEU A 35 29.03 -33.64 16.74
CA LEU A 35 29.21 -35.01 17.22
C LEU A 35 28.55 -36.02 16.28
N ALA A 36 27.35 -35.71 15.78
CA ALA A 36 26.68 -36.52 14.76
C ALA A 36 27.53 -36.67 13.49
N ARG A 37 28.14 -35.57 13.02
CA ARG A 37 29.05 -35.54 11.87
C ARG A 37 30.31 -36.38 12.12
N ASN A 38 30.94 -36.25 13.28
CA ASN A 38 32.12 -37.05 13.64
C ASN A 38 31.82 -38.55 13.64
N VAL A 39 30.67 -38.96 14.19
CA VAL A 39 30.23 -40.36 14.18
C VAL A 39 29.99 -40.84 12.76
N PHE A 40 29.34 -40.02 11.93
CA PHE A 40 29.06 -40.32 10.52
C PHE A 40 30.35 -40.45 9.68
N ASP A 41 31.31 -39.56 9.87
CA ASP A 41 32.59 -39.57 9.16
C ASP A 41 33.45 -40.76 9.59
N ALA A 42 33.37 -41.20 10.85
CA ALA A 42 34.06 -42.38 11.37
C ALA A 42 33.41 -43.73 10.96
N MET A 43 32.25 -43.74 10.31
CA MET A 43 31.60 -44.98 9.89
C MET A 43 32.39 -45.68 8.77
N PRO A 44 32.76 -46.96 8.92
CA PRO A 44 33.47 -47.71 7.88
C PRO A 44 32.59 -48.02 6.66
N LEU A 45 31.29 -48.15 6.87
CA LEU A 45 30.28 -48.35 5.82
C LEU A 45 29.08 -47.47 6.11
N ARG A 46 28.76 -46.56 5.18
CA ARG A 46 27.63 -45.63 5.27
C ARG A 46 26.49 -46.14 4.39
N ASN A 47 25.27 -46.18 4.92
CA ASN A 47 24.07 -46.55 4.18
C ASN A 47 23.09 -45.38 4.10
N VAL A 48 22.05 -45.50 3.27
CA VAL A 48 21.05 -44.45 3.03
C VAL A 48 20.44 -43.90 4.33
N VAL A 49 20.25 -44.75 5.34
CA VAL A 49 19.73 -44.35 6.67
C VAL A 49 20.71 -43.43 7.41
N SER A 50 22.02 -43.74 7.40
CA SER A 50 23.05 -42.87 8.00
C SER A 50 23.11 -41.49 7.33
N TRP A 51 23.00 -41.45 6.00
CA TRP A 51 22.98 -40.21 5.21
C TRP A 51 21.74 -39.38 5.54
N ASN A 52 20.55 -40.01 5.49
CA ASN A 52 19.29 -39.34 5.78
C ASN A 52 19.22 -38.78 7.20
N ALA A 53 19.72 -39.53 8.20
CA ALA A 53 19.68 -39.10 9.60
C ALA A 53 20.47 -37.79 9.82
N LEU A 54 21.66 -37.69 9.21
CA LEU A 54 22.48 -36.49 9.32
C LEU A 54 21.94 -35.34 8.45
N MET A 55 21.48 -35.63 7.22
CA MET A 55 20.82 -34.64 6.36
C MET A 55 19.59 -34.02 7.02
N ALA A 56 18.73 -34.85 7.64
CA ALA A 56 17.57 -34.35 8.39
C ALA A 56 17.99 -33.45 9.56
N GLY A 57 19.11 -33.75 10.21
CA GLY A 57 19.68 -32.89 11.25
C GLY A 57 20.08 -31.51 10.74
N TYR A 58 20.80 -31.44 9.61
CA TYR A 58 21.14 -30.17 8.97
C TYR A 58 19.91 -29.42 8.43
N LEU A 59 18.89 -30.15 7.94
CA LEU A 59 17.63 -29.53 7.53
C LEU A 59 16.95 -28.82 8.70
N HIS A 60 16.91 -29.45 9.87
CA HIS A 60 16.30 -28.88 11.08
C HIS A 60 17.11 -27.74 11.70
N SER A 61 18.43 -27.68 11.50
CA SER A 61 19.25 -26.53 11.92
C SER A 61 19.19 -25.34 10.97
N GLY A 62 18.58 -25.51 9.78
CA GLY A 62 18.53 -24.48 8.74
C GLY A 62 19.72 -24.48 7.77
N ASP A 63 20.64 -25.45 7.90
CA ASP A 63 21.84 -25.58 7.04
C ASP A 63 21.49 -26.27 5.71
N HIS A 64 20.55 -25.67 4.95
CA HIS A 64 20.00 -26.26 3.73
C HIS A 64 21.04 -26.56 2.65
N LEU A 65 22.12 -25.77 2.58
CA LEU A 65 23.22 -25.99 1.65
C LEU A 65 23.99 -27.28 1.96
N GLU A 66 24.27 -27.56 3.24
CA GLU A 66 24.99 -28.76 3.64
C GLU A 66 24.18 -30.01 3.31
N VAL A 67 22.85 -29.95 3.44
CA VAL A 67 21.94 -31.02 3.00
C VAL A 67 22.14 -31.32 1.51
N LEU A 68 22.19 -30.29 0.65
CA LEU A 68 22.36 -30.46 -0.79
C LEU A 68 23.77 -30.95 -1.17
N VAL A 69 24.80 -30.50 -0.45
CA VAL A 69 26.19 -30.98 -0.62
C VAL A 69 26.27 -32.47 -0.25
N MET A 70 25.70 -32.87 0.88
CA MET A 70 25.64 -34.27 1.30
C MET A 70 24.86 -35.13 0.31
N PHE A 71 23.73 -34.63 -0.20
CA PHE A 71 22.94 -35.32 -1.21
C PHE A 71 23.75 -35.55 -2.50
N LYS A 72 24.45 -34.52 -2.99
CA LYS A 72 25.33 -34.62 -4.16
C LYS A 72 26.44 -35.65 -3.95
N ASN A 73 27.05 -35.67 -2.77
CA ASN A 73 28.10 -36.64 -2.42
C ASN A 73 27.56 -38.07 -2.42
N LEU A 74 26.36 -38.29 -1.88
CA LEU A 74 25.70 -39.60 -1.90
C LEU A 74 25.42 -40.07 -3.34
N VAL A 75 24.82 -39.22 -4.18
CA VAL A 75 24.46 -39.57 -5.57
C VAL A 75 25.70 -39.80 -6.47
N SER A 76 26.87 -39.28 -6.06
CA SER A 76 28.13 -39.46 -6.79
C SER A 76 28.81 -40.82 -6.55
N LEU A 77 28.30 -41.66 -5.61
CA LEU A 77 28.84 -42.99 -5.35
C LEU A 77 28.31 -44.00 -6.39
N GLN A 78 29.17 -44.90 -6.89
CA GLN A 78 28.84 -45.86 -7.97
C GLN A 78 27.66 -46.79 -7.66
N ASP A 79 27.44 -47.15 -6.38
CA ASP A 79 26.36 -48.04 -5.93
C ASP A 79 25.26 -47.30 -5.13
N ALA A 80 25.13 -45.99 -5.31
CA ALA A 80 24.12 -45.22 -4.59
C ALA A 80 22.70 -45.50 -5.10
N CYS A 81 21.86 -46.02 -4.22
CA CYS A 81 20.40 -46.05 -4.38
C CYS A 81 19.76 -45.15 -3.31
N PRO A 82 19.72 -43.81 -3.49
CA PRO A 82 18.99 -42.95 -2.59
C PRO A 82 17.52 -43.38 -2.56
N ASN A 83 16.97 -43.49 -1.37
CA ASN A 83 15.57 -43.83 -1.19
C ASN A 83 14.72 -42.57 -1.12
N GLU A 84 13.41 -42.78 -1.07
CA GLU A 84 12.39 -41.75 -0.98
C GLU A 84 12.63 -40.65 0.08
N TYR A 85 13.16 -41.01 1.26
CA TYR A 85 13.33 -40.12 2.41
C TYR A 85 14.50 -39.16 2.22
N VAL A 86 15.56 -39.64 1.57
CA VAL A 86 16.70 -38.79 1.22
C VAL A 86 16.26 -37.73 0.20
N PHE A 87 15.46 -38.12 -0.79
CA PHE A 87 14.91 -37.19 -1.76
C PHE A 87 13.95 -36.18 -1.14
N THR A 88 13.03 -36.59 -0.25
CA THR A 88 12.13 -35.62 0.41
C THR A 88 12.90 -34.64 1.31
N THR A 89 13.99 -35.09 1.95
CA THR A 89 14.88 -34.21 2.73
C THR A 89 15.60 -33.20 1.84
N ALA A 90 16.13 -33.63 0.69
CA ALA A 90 16.77 -32.75 -0.29
C ALA A 90 15.76 -31.75 -0.92
N LEU A 91 14.56 -32.21 -1.28
CA LEU A 91 13.48 -31.35 -1.78
C LEU A 91 13.02 -30.33 -0.74
N SER A 92 12.93 -30.74 0.53
CA SER A 92 12.62 -29.83 1.63
C SER A 92 13.71 -28.77 1.78
N ALA A 93 14.99 -29.13 1.67
CA ALA A 93 16.09 -28.15 1.68
C ALA A 93 15.99 -27.18 0.48
N CYS A 94 15.65 -27.67 -0.72
CA CYS A 94 15.40 -26.81 -1.90
C CYS A 94 14.23 -25.85 -1.66
N SER A 95 13.12 -26.34 -1.10
CA SER A 95 11.93 -25.55 -0.76
C SER A 95 12.25 -24.41 0.21
N HIS A 96 12.97 -24.69 1.30
CA HIS A 96 13.33 -23.68 2.30
C HIS A 96 14.40 -22.70 1.81
N SER A 97 15.29 -23.12 0.91
CA SER A 97 16.35 -22.27 0.35
C SER A 97 15.98 -21.57 -0.97
N GLY A 98 14.77 -21.80 -1.51
CA GLY A 98 14.32 -21.24 -2.79
C GLY A 98 15.11 -21.74 -4.01
N ARG A 99 15.81 -22.88 -3.88
CA ARG A 99 16.72 -23.43 -4.90
C ARG A 99 15.98 -24.33 -5.89
N VAL A 100 15.24 -23.69 -6.78
CA VAL A 100 14.37 -24.39 -7.73
C VAL A 100 15.15 -25.22 -8.75
N GLN A 101 16.34 -24.79 -9.18
CA GLN A 101 17.14 -25.51 -10.18
C GLN A 101 17.63 -26.86 -9.63
N GLU A 102 18.15 -26.85 -8.40
CA GLU A 102 18.55 -28.05 -7.68
C GLU A 102 17.33 -28.94 -7.39
N GLY A 103 16.17 -28.34 -7.10
CA GLY A 103 14.89 -29.05 -6.99
C GLY A 103 14.48 -29.76 -8.28
N MET A 104 14.63 -29.12 -9.44
CA MET A 104 14.37 -29.73 -10.76
C MET A 104 15.34 -30.88 -11.06
N GLN A 105 16.62 -30.76 -10.67
CA GLN A 105 17.58 -31.86 -10.79
C GLN A 105 17.16 -33.05 -9.92
N CYS A 106 16.73 -32.80 -8.67
CA CYS A 106 16.20 -33.84 -7.78
C CYS A 106 14.95 -34.51 -8.39
N HIS A 107 14.05 -33.74 -9.01
CA HIS A 107 12.89 -34.28 -9.72
C HIS A 107 13.28 -35.17 -10.90
N GLY A 108 14.25 -34.77 -11.73
CA GLY A 108 14.77 -35.60 -12.82
C GLY A 108 15.41 -36.90 -12.32
N LEU A 109 16.13 -36.86 -11.20
CA LEU A 109 16.67 -38.05 -10.54
C LEU A 109 15.56 -38.95 -10.00
N LEU A 110 14.53 -38.40 -9.36
CA LEU A 110 13.37 -39.16 -8.88
C LEU A 110 12.67 -39.94 -9.99
N LEU A 111 12.52 -39.33 -11.18
CA LEU A 111 12.00 -40.01 -12.37
C LEU A 111 12.91 -41.16 -12.82
N LYS A 112 14.23 -40.93 -12.85
CA LYS A 112 15.22 -41.96 -13.20
C LYS A 112 15.20 -43.16 -12.26
N PHE A 113 14.99 -42.95 -10.96
CA PHE A 113 14.90 -44.01 -9.96
C PHE A 113 13.49 -44.61 -9.81
N GLY A 114 12.49 -44.10 -10.52
CA GLY A 114 11.10 -44.58 -10.45
C GLY A 114 10.38 -44.29 -9.13
N LEU A 115 10.87 -43.32 -8.35
CA LEU A 115 10.37 -43.02 -6.99
C LEU A 115 9.19 -42.03 -6.98
N VAL A 116 8.84 -41.43 -8.12
CA VAL A 116 7.73 -40.47 -8.24
C VAL A 116 6.36 -41.12 -8.00
N CYS A 117 6.27 -42.46 -8.07
CA CYS A 117 5.04 -43.20 -7.78
C CYS A 117 4.65 -43.15 -6.30
N HIS A 118 5.56 -42.79 -5.39
CA HIS A 118 5.27 -42.67 -3.97
C HIS A 118 4.53 -41.36 -3.67
N GLU A 119 3.35 -41.47 -3.04
CA GLU A 119 2.47 -40.33 -2.75
C GLU A 119 3.17 -39.20 -1.99
N TYR A 120 3.89 -39.50 -0.91
CA TYR A 120 4.60 -38.49 -0.12
C TYR A 120 5.80 -37.85 -0.86
N VAL A 121 6.40 -38.53 -1.84
CA VAL A 121 7.42 -37.92 -2.72
C VAL A 121 6.77 -36.93 -3.67
N LYS A 122 5.60 -37.29 -4.22
CA LYS A 122 4.77 -36.39 -5.03
C LYS A 122 4.37 -35.15 -4.22
N SER A 123 3.85 -35.33 -3.00
CA SER A 123 3.49 -34.22 -2.11
C SER A 123 4.68 -33.30 -1.81
N ALA A 124 5.88 -33.87 -1.60
CA ALA A 124 7.10 -33.09 -1.40
C ALA A 124 7.53 -32.31 -2.64
N LEU A 125 7.38 -32.87 -3.85
CA LEU A 125 7.64 -32.17 -5.12
C LEU A 125 6.66 -31.01 -5.34
N VAL A 126 5.36 -31.26 -5.15
CA VAL A 126 4.32 -30.23 -5.24
C VAL A 126 4.63 -29.08 -4.28
N HIS A 127 4.95 -29.42 -3.02
CA HIS A 127 5.28 -28.42 -2.02
C HIS A 127 6.53 -27.61 -2.37
N MET A 128 7.59 -28.26 -2.86
CA MET A 128 8.84 -27.60 -3.27
C MET A 128 8.60 -26.61 -4.41
N TYR A 129 7.92 -27.03 -5.47
CA TYR A 129 7.60 -26.14 -6.60
C TYR A 129 6.66 -25.00 -6.18
N SER A 130 5.65 -25.29 -5.35
CA SER A 130 4.72 -24.29 -4.82
C SER A 130 5.45 -23.22 -4.01
N ARG A 131 6.33 -23.62 -3.09
CA ARG A 131 7.14 -22.70 -2.27
C ARG A 131 8.16 -21.89 -3.07
N CYS A 132 8.66 -22.45 -4.18
CA CYS A 132 9.55 -21.74 -5.11
C CYS A 132 8.78 -20.90 -6.15
N PHE A 133 7.47 -20.69 -5.98
CA PHE A 133 6.62 -19.92 -6.89
C PHE A 133 6.59 -20.44 -8.34
N HIS A 134 6.88 -21.73 -8.56
CA HIS A 134 6.82 -22.40 -9.86
C HIS A 134 5.52 -23.21 -9.96
N VAL A 135 4.40 -22.49 -9.94
CA VAL A 135 3.07 -23.09 -9.75
C VAL A 135 2.64 -23.98 -10.93
N GLU A 136 3.05 -23.67 -12.16
CA GLU A 136 2.76 -24.51 -13.33
C GLU A 136 3.35 -25.92 -13.19
N LEU A 137 4.61 -26.03 -12.74
CA LEU A 137 5.23 -27.33 -12.48
C LEU A 137 4.59 -28.03 -11.28
N ALA A 138 4.18 -27.27 -10.26
CA ALA A 138 3.45 -27.84 -9.13
C ALA A 138 2.11 -28.45 -9.57
N LEU A 139 1.36 -27.78 -10.44
CA LEU A 139 0.11 -28.27 -11.04
C LEU A 139 0.37 -29.49 -11.93
N GLN A 140 1.38 -29.46 -12.80
CA GLN A 140 1.74 -30.61 -13.64
C GLN A 140 2.06 -31.85 -12.79
N VAL A 141 2.84 -31.69 -11.71
CA VAL A 141 3.12 -32.80 -10.80
C VAL A 141 1.84 -33.26 -10.10
N LEU A 142 0.98 -32.33 -9.65
CA LEU A 142 -0.31 -32.67 -9.04
C LEU A 142 -1.24 -33.48 -9.98
N ASP A 143 -1.19 -33.18 -11.28
CA ASP A 143 -1.99 -33.81 -12.33
C ASP A 143 -1.45 -35.17 -12.78
N THR A 144 -0.19 -35.50 -12.48
CA THR A 144 0.31 -36.87 -12.72
C THR A 144 -0.49 -37.86 -11.87
N VAL A 145 -0.92 -38.98 -12.46
CA VAL A 145 -1.74 -39.99 -11.77
C VAL A 145 -0.88 -41.22 -11.44
N PRO A 146 -0.44 -41.43 -10.18
CA PRO A 146 0.05 -42.73 -9.74
C PRO A 146 -1.04 -43.46 -8.94
N GLY A 147 -1.55 -44.57 -9.48
CA GLY A 147 -2.07 -45.66 -8.64
C GLY A 147 -3.49 -45.56 -8.06
N GLY A 148 -4.41 -44.78 -8.64
CA GLY A 148 -5.85 -44.91 -8.34
C GLY A 148 -6.33 -44.36 -6.98
N HIS A 149 -5.47 -43.70 -6.21
CA HIS A 149 -5.83 -42.92 -5.03
C HIS A 149 -5.70 -41.42 -5.35
N GLY A 150 -6.68 -40.61 -4.91
CA GLY A 150 -6.73 -39.17 -5.15
C GLY A 150 -5.58 -38.42 -4.47
N ASN A 151 -5.38 -37.15 -4.84
CA ASN A 151 -4.34 -36.30 -4.23
C ASN A 151 -4.64 -36.00 -2.75
N ASP A 152 -3.61 -35.90 -1.91
CA ASP A 152 -3.75 -35.53 -0.51
C ASP A 152 -4.10 -34.04 -0.32
N ILE A 153 -4.73 -33.73 0.83
CA ILE A 153 -5.11 -32.35 1.18
C ILE A 153 -3.89 -31.42 1.26
N PHE A 154 -2.73 -31.96 1.64
CA PHE A 154 -1.49 -31.20 1.77
C PHE A 154 -0.97 -30.68 0.42
N SER A 155 -1.03 -31.50 -0.65
CA SER A 155 -0.65 -31.09 -1.99
C SER A 155 -1.58 -29.99 -2.51
N TYR A 156 -2.89 -30.17 -2.33
CA TYR A 156 -3.88 -29.13 -2.68
C TYR A 156 -3.65 -27.82 -1.94
N ASN A 157 -3.49 -27.87 -0.62
CA ASN A 157 -3.23 -26.69 0.21
C ASN A 157 -1.92 -25.99 -0.20
N SER A 158 -0.88 -26.74 -0.56
CA SER A 158 0.41 -26.18 -1.01
C SER A 158 0.26 -25.38 -2.30
N VAL A 159 -0.43 -25.94 -3.31
CA VAL A 159 -0.65 -25.25 -4.59
C VAL A 159 -1.63 -24.09 -4.41
N LEU A 160 -2.73 -24.28 -3.68
CA LEU A 160 -3.73 -23.24 -3.44
C LEU A 160 -3.09 -22.03 -2.75
N ASN A 161 -2.32 -22.25 -1.68
CA ASN A 161 -1.61 -21.17 -1.00
C ASN A 161 -0.61 -20.47 -1.93
N ALA A 162 0.15 -21.22 -2.74
CA ALA A 162 1.06 -20.61 -3.71
C ALA A 162 0.34 -19.77 -4.76
N LEU A 163 -0.83 -20.21 -5.26
CA LEU A 163 -1.66 -19.45 -6.19
C LEU A 163 -2.20 -18.17 -5.56
N VAL A 164 -2.68 -18.25 -4.32
CA VAL A 164 -3.20 -17.10 -3.56
C VAL A 164 -2.10 -16.07 -3.32
N VAL A 165 -0.92 -16.50 -2.85
CA VAL A 165 0.23 -15.61 -2.63
C VAL A 165 0.73 -15.01 -3.95
N SER A 166 0.65 -15.75 -5.06
CA SER A 166 1.08 -15.28 -6.38
C SER A 166 0.08 -14.35 -7.08
N GLY A 167 -1.10 -14.11 -6.50
CA GLY A 167 -2.11 -13.25 -7.15
C GLY A 167 -2.96 -13.95 -8.23
N CYS A 168 -2.83 -15.27 -8.41
CA CYS A 168 -3.49 -16.04 -9.48
C CYS A 168 -4.89 -16.56 -9.07
N GLY A 169 -5.83 -15.64 -8.83
CA GLY A 169 -7.16 -15.98 -8.30
C GLY A 169 -7.99 -16.94 -9.17
N GLU A 170 -7.93 -16.81 -10.51
CA GLU A 170 -8.69 -17.68 -11.44
C GLU A 170 -8.24 -19.15 -11.37
N GLN A 171 -6.93 -19.39 -11.39
CA GLN A 171 -6.37 -20.75 -11.28
C GLN A 171 -6.64 -21.34 -9.88
N ALA A 172 -6.60 -20.52 -8.83
CA ALA A 172 -6.94 -20.95 -7.48
C ALA A 172 -8.43 -21.35 -7.37
N MET A 173 -9.32 -20.62 -8.05
CA MET A 173 -10.74 -20.97 -8.11
C MET A 173 -10.99 -22.30 -8.83
N GLU A 174 -10.26 -22.56 -9.91
CA GLU A 174 -10.37 -23.84 -10.63
C GLU A 174 -9.87 -25.02 -9.77
N LEU A 175 -8.75 -24.83 -9.08
CA LEU A 175 -8.23 -25.82 -8.14
C LEU A 175 -9.22 -26.08 -7.00
N LEU A 176 -9.87 -25.04 -6.48
CA LEU A 176 -10.89 -25.17 -5.45
C LEU A 176 -12.12 -25.96 -5.93
N ARG A 177 -12.58 -25.73 -7.16
CA ARG A 177 -13.69 -26.52 -7.75
C ARG A 177 -13.32 -28.00 -7.79
N ARG A 178 -12.13 -28.32 -8.26
CA ARG A 178 -11.62 -29.69 -8.28
C ARG A 178 -11.56 -30.32 -6.88
N MET A 179 -11.07 -29.59 -5.87
CA MET A 179 -11.05 -30.07 -4.48
C MET A 179 -12.46 -30.39 -3.95
N VAL A 180 -13.47 -29.61 -4.36
CA VAL A 180 -14.86 -29.83 -3.98
C VAL A 180 -15.45 -31.04 -4.71
N ASP A 181 -15.19 -31.17 -6.01
CA ASP A 181 -15.68 -32.28 -6.83
C ASP A 181 -15.08 -33.64 -6.39
N GLU A 182 -13.80 -33.64 -6.00
CA GLU A 182 -13.13 -34.82 -5.43
C GLU A 182 -13.52 -35.11 -3.97
N CYS A 183 -14.47 -34.35 -3.39
CA CYS A 183 -15.00 -34.54 -2.03
C CYS A 183 -13.93 -34.58 -0.93
N VAL A 184 -12.85 -33.81 -1.08
CA VAL A 184 -11.75 -33.79 -0.11
C VAL A 184 -12.22 -33.19 1.22
N ALA A 185 -11.87 -33.82 2.35
CA ALA A 185 -12.15 -33.30 3.68
C ALA A 185 -11.23 -32.10 3.99
N TRP A 186 -11.83 -30.96 4.32
CA TRP A 186 -11.08 -29.71 4.54
C TRP A 186 -10.52 -29.65 5.95
N ASP A 187 -9.28 -29.20 6.06
CA ASP A 187 -8.66 -28.87 7.33
C ASP A 187 -8.60 -27.35 7.55
N HIS A 188 -8.09 -26.93 8.71
CA HIS A 188 -7.93 -25.52 9.04
C HIS A 188 -7.05 -24.75 8.04
N VAL A 189 -6.05 -25.41 7.43
CA VAL A 189 -5.14 -24.79 6.43
C VAL A 189 -5.89 -24.55 5.12
N THR A 190 -6.78 -25.47 4.74
CA THR A 190 -7.67 -25.31 3.58
C THR A 190 -8.57 -24.11 3.75
N TYR A 191 -9.25 -23.99 4.90
CA TYR A 191 -10.12 -22.85 5.18
C TYR A 191 -9.37 -21.51 5.15
N VAL A 192 -8.18 -21.45 5.74
CA VAL A 192 -7.31 -20.26 5.69
C VAL A 192 -6.96 -19.89 4.24
N SER A 193 -6.55 -20.88 3.43
CA SER A 193 -6.16 -20.65 2.03
C SER A 193 -7.35 -20.21 1.16
N VAL A 194 -8.51 -20.86 1.31
CA VAL A 194 -9.73 -20.53 0.57
C VAL A 194 -10.30 -19.16 0.99
N MET A 195 -10.24 -18.80 2.27
CA MET A 195 -10.63 -17.45 2.70
C MET A 195 -9.69 -16.38 2.16
N GLY A 196 -8.38 -16.67 2.13
CA GLY A 196 -7.40 -15.81 1.46
C GLY A 196 -7.74 -15.60 -0.03
N LEU A 197 -8.13 -16.67 -0.73
CA LEU A 197 -8.63 -16.58 -2.11
C LEU A 197 -9.87 -15.68 -2.21
N CYS A 198 -10.89 -15.90 -1.36
CA CYS A 198 -12.11 -15.09 -1.35
C CYS A 198 -11.79 -13.60 -1.14
N ALA A 199 -10.86 -13.30 -0.23
CA ALA A 199 -10.42 -11.95 0.10
C ALA A 199 -9.67 -11.29 -1.08
N GLN A 200 -8.88 -12.08 -1.82
CA GLN A 200 -8.13 -11.64 -2.99
C GLN A 200 -9.03 -11.32 -4.19
N ILE A 201 -9.99 -12.20 -4.51
CA ILE A 201 -10.95 -11.99 -5.61
C ILE A 201 -12.12 -11.08 -5.21
N ARG A 202 -12.24 -10.74 -3.91
CA ARG A 202 -13.31 -9.95 -3.32
C ARG A 202 -14.71 -10.52 -3.57
N ASP A 203 -14.84 -11.85 -3.59
CA ASP A 203 -16.12 -12.55 -3.72
C ASP A 203 -16.72 -12.85 -2.34
N LEU A 204 -17.59 -11.93 -1.89
CA LEU A 204 -18.30 -12.05 -0.63
C LEU A 204 -19.23 -13.27 -0.59
N GLN A 205 -19.86 -13.65 -1.71
CA GLN A 205 -20.82 -14.76 -1.74
C GLN A 205 -20.12 -16.11 -1.58
N LEU A 206 -18.94 -16.28 -2.20
CA LEU A 206 -18.09 -17.43 -1.92
C LEU A 206 -17.62 -17.44 -0.46
N GLY A 207 -17.15 -16.29 0.05
CA GLY A 207 -16.71 -16.15 1.44
C GLY A 207 -17.79 -16.55 2.46
N LEU A 208 -19.05 -16.14 2.23
CA LEU A 208 -20.20 -16.51 3.07
C LEU A 208 -20.49 -18.01 3.04
N ARG A 209 -20.43 -18.65 1.86
CA ARG A 209 -20.62 -20.10 1.71
C ARG A 209 -19.53 -20.88 2.44
N VAL A 210 -18.28 -20.45 2.32
CA VAL A 210 -17.13 -21.06 3.00
C VAL A 210 -17.23 -20.88 4.52
N HIS A 211 -17.61 -19.69 4.99
CA HIS A 211 -17.82 -19.43 6.41
C HIS A 211 -18.98 -20.27 7.00
N ALA A 212 -20.09 -20.44 6.28
CA ALA A 212 -21.18 -21.32 6.69
C ALA A 212 -20.73 -22.79 6.81
N ARG A 213 -19.89 -23.26 5.87
CA ARG A 213 -19.29 -24.61 5.94
C ARG A 213 -18.37 -24.75 7.15
N LEU A 214 -17.51 -23.76 7.40
CA LEU A 214 -16.61 -23.72 8.55
C LEU A 214 -17.37 -23.80 9.89
N LEU A 215 -18.50 -23.08 10.00
CA LEU A 215 -19.39 -23.13 11.16
C LEU A 215 -19.95 -24.54 11.39
N ARG A 216 -20.37 -25.21 10.30
CA ARG A 216 -20.89 -26.59 10.35
C ARG A 216 -19.83 -27.59 10.79
N ASP A 217 -18.58 -27.39 10.37
CA ASP A 217 -17.45 -28.27 10.70
C ASP A 217 -16.87 -27.99 12.11
N GLY A 218 -17.38 -26.98 12.83
CA GLY A 218 -17.01 -26.71 14.22
C GLY A 218 -15.62 -26.08 14.42
N LEU A 219 -14.99 -25.59 13.35
CA LEU A 219 -13.60 -25.09 13.36
C LEU A 219 -13.46 -23.58 13.63
N MET A 220 -14.57 -22.89 13.92
CA MET A 220 -14.63 -21.43 14.09
C MET A 220 -13.75 -20.85 15.19
N PHE A 221 -13.45 -21.62 16.24
CA PHE A 221 -12.70 -21.14 17.41
C PHE A 221 -11.18 -21.23 17.24
N ASN A 222 -10.68 -21.58 16.06
CA ASN A 222 -9.25 -21.59 15.79
C ASN A 222 -8.72 -20.15 15.61
N GLU A 223 -7.66 -19.81 16.35
CA GLU A 223 -7.02 -18.48 16.36
C GLU A 223 -6.64 -17.99 14.96
N PHE A 224 -6.14 -18.89 14.08
CA PHE A 224 -5.74 -18.54 12.72
C PHE A 224 -6.92 -18.28 11.78
N VAL A 225 -8.05 -18.94 12.03
CA VAL A 225 -9.24 -18.82 11.19
C VAL A 225 -9.96 -17.50 11.45
N GLY A 226 -9.95 -17.03 12.70
CA GLY A 226 -10.55 -15.74 13.09
C GLY A 226 -9.92 -14.54 12.37
N SER A 227 -8.58 -14.46 12.32
CA SER A 227 -7.89 -13.37 11.60
C SER A 227 -8.16 -13.39 10.09
N MET A 228 -8.25 -14.58 9.48
CA MET A 228 -8.54 -14.71 8.06
C MET A 228 -9.98 -14.35 7.70
N LEU A 229 -10.94 -14.68 8.55
CA LEU A 229 -12.33 -14.24 8.38
C LEU A 229 -12.44 -12.71 8.44
N ILE A 230 -11.75 -12.08 9.38
CA ILE A 230 -11.72 -10.62 9.52
C ILE A 230 -11.12 -9.98 8.25
N ASP A 231 -9.99 -10.51 7.76
CA ASP A 231 -9.35 -10.03 6.51
C ASP A 231 -10.27 -10.23 5.29
N MET A 232 -10.91 -11.39 5.16
CA MET A 232 -11.85 -11.68 4.07
C MET A 232 -13.02 -10.71 4.06
N TYR A 233 -13.72 -10.55 5.19
CA TYR A 233 -14.82 -9.60 5.28
C TYR A 233 -14.35 -8.15 5.05
N GLY A 234 -13.19 -7.79 5.58
CA GLY A 234 -12.60 -6.47 5.39
C GLY A 234 -12.31 -6.13 3.92
N LYS A 235 -11.65 -7.04 3.19
CA LYS A 235 -11.34 -6.85 1.76
C LYS A 235 -12.58 -6.90 0.86
N CYS A 236 -13.63 -7.58 1.29
CA CYS A 236 -14.95 -7.59 0.63
C CYS A 236 -15.82 -6.36 0.96
N GLY A 237 -15.36 -5.45 1.84
CA GLY A 237 -16.08 -4.24 2.22
C GLY A 237 -17.10 -4.40 3.36
N GLU A 238 -17.24 -5.61 3.91
CA GLU A 238 -18.21 -5.95 4.95
C GLU A 238 -17.63 -5.81 6.36
N VAL A 239 -17.22 -4.59 6.71
CA VAL A 239 -16.51 -4.29 7.97
C VAL A 239 -17.35 -4.63 9.21
N LEU A 240 -18.67 -4.46 9.15
CA LEU A 240 -19.56 -4.83 10.26
C LEU A 240 -19.56 -6.34 10.51
N SER A 241 -19.49 -7.14 9.45
CA SER A 241 -19.39 -8.60 9.55
C SER A 241 -18.03 -9.01 10.11
N ALA A 242 -16.95 -8.33 9.70
CA ALA A 242 -15.62 -8.51 10.28
C ALA A 242 -15.62 -8.24 11.79
N LYS A 243 -16.27 -7.15 12.23
CA LYS A 243 -16.44 -6.83 13.65
C LYS A 243 -17.27 -7.88 14.40
N LYS A 244 -18.37 -8.38 13.83
CA LYS A 244 -19.16 -9.46 14.45
C LYS A 244 -18.34 -10.72 14.67
N VAL A 245 -17.52 -11.12 13.69
CA VAL A 245 -16.60 -12.24 13.83
C VAL A 245 -15.64 -11.97 14.99
N PHE A 246 -14.99 -10.80 14.99
CA PHE A 246 -14.04 -10.40 16.03
C PHE A 246 -14.66 -10.40 17.44
N ASP A 247 -15.88 -9.86 17.57
CA ASP A 247 -16.58 -9.76 18.84
C ASP A 247 -16.94 -11.15 19.39
N GLY A 248 -17.19 -12.13 18.52
CA GLY A 248 -17.47 -13.53 18.88
C GLY A 248 -16.26 -14.38 19.27
N LEU A 249 -15.03 -13.89 19.09
CA LEU A 249 -13.81 -14.62 19.46
C LEU A 249 -13.55 -14.53 20.98
N GLN A 250 -13.30 -15.68 21.62
CA GLN A 250 -13.03 -15.75 23.07
C GLN A 250 -11.65 -15.21 23.45
N LYS A 251 -10.64 -15.43 22.60
CA LYS A 251 -9.27 -14.94 22.78
C LYS A 251 -8.89 -14.11 21.58
N ARG A 252 -8.47 -12.87 21.83
CA ARG A 252 -8.03 -11.92 20.81
C ARG A 252 -6.52 -11.75 20.94
N ASN A 253 -5.82 -11.81 19.83
CA ASN A 253 -4.39 -11.56 19.77
C ASN A 253 -4.11 -10.28 18.96
N VAL A 254 -2.84 -9.85 18.94
CA VAL A 254 -2.41 -8.66 18.19
C VAL A 254 -2.73 -8.75 16.69
N VAL A 255 -2.69 -9.95 16.11
CA VAL A 255 -2.98 -10.19 14.68
C VAL A 255 -4.43 -9.89 14.36
N MET A 256 -5.38 -10.36 15.18
CA MET A 256 -6.82 -10.10 14.99
C MET A 256 -7.16 -8.62 15.19
N TRP A 257 -6.59 -7.98 16.21
CA TRP A 257 -6.76 -6.55 16.45
C TRP A 257 -6.26 -5.72 15.25
N THR A 258 -5.06 -6.05 14.76
CA THR A 258 -4.46 -5.37 13.60
C THR A 258 -5.24 -5.64 12.32
N ALA A 259 -5.72 -6.87 12.09
CA ALA A 259 -6.57 -7.21 10.95
C ALA A 259 -7.88 -6.41 10.97
N LEU A 260 -8.51 -6.27 12.14
CA LEU A 260 -9.74 -5.46 12.27
C LEU A 260 -9.46 -3.98 11.99
N MET A 261 -8.41 -3.40 12.58
CA MET A 261 -8.03 -2.01 12.30
C MET A 261 -7.71 -1.78 10.82
N THR A 262 -7.08 -2.76 10.18
CA THR A 262 -6.76 -2.75 8.73
C THR A 262 -8.03 -2.79 7.88
N ALA A 263 -9.01 -3.62 8.25
CA ALA A 263 -10.32 -3.67 7.60
C ALA A 263 -11.05 -2.32 7.69
N TYR A 264 -11.02 -1.67 8.85
CA TYR A 264 -11.57 -0.33 9.03
C TYR A 264 -10.82 0.73 8.19
N LEU A 265 -9.48 0.71 8.21
CA LEU A 265 -8.62 1.61 7.43
C LEU A 265 -8.91 1.55 5.93
N HIS A 266 -8.96 0.34 5.35
CA HIS A 266 -9.17 0.17 3.91
C HIS A 266 -10.56 0.54 3.43
N ASN A 267 -11.54 0.58 4.33
CA ASN A 267 -12.93 0.94 4.01
C ASN A 267 -13.28 2.40 4.38
N GLY A 268 -12.28 3.22 4.72
CA GLY A 268 -12.47 4.66 4.96
C GLY A 268 -12.93 5.04 6.37
N TYR A 269 -13.08 4.07 7.28
CA TYR A 269 -13.47 4.29 8.68
C TYR A 269 -12.23 4.58 9.54
N PHE A 270 -11.54 5.69 9.23
CA PHE A 270 -10.23 6.02 9.80
C PHE A 270 -10.30 6.33 11.30
N GLU A 271 -11.31 7.08 11.75
CA GLU A 271 -11.48 7.43 13.17
C GLU A 271 -11.81 6.21 14.02
N GLU A 272 -12.69 5.33 13.51
CA GLU A 272 -13.04 4.09 14.16
C GLU A 272 -11.84 3.13 14.24
N SER A 273 -10.98 3.10 13.22
CA SER A 273 -9.70 2.38 13.27
C SER A 273 -8.81 2.85 14.43
N LEU A 274 -8.70 4.18 14.64
CA LEU A 274 -7.98 4.76 15.78
C LEU A 274 -8.66 4.44 17.12
N ASN A 275 -9.99 4.47 17.18
CA ASN A 275 -10.75 4.14 18.40
C ASN A 275 -10.61 2.68 18.82
N LEU A 276 -10.42 1.76 17.86
CA LEU A 276 -10.12 0.36 18.16
C LEU A 276 -8.80 0.19 18.91
N PHE A 277 -7.82 1.07 18.71
CA PHE A 277 -6.55 1.02 19.45
C PHE A 277 -6.74 1.25 20.94
N THR A 278 -7.59 2.20 21.33
CA THR A 278 -7.97 2.40 22.74
C THR A 278 -8.64 1.16 23.33
N CYS A 279 -9.39 0.42 22.52
CA CYS A 279 -10.01 -0.83 22.95
C CYS A 279 -8.97 -1.96 23.12
N MET A 280 -8.00 -2.05 22.22
CA MET A 280 -6.87 -2.99 22.30
C MET A 280 -6.00 -2.72 23.53
N ASP A 281 -5.71 -1.45 23.82
CA ASP A 281 -4.98 -1.04 25.02
C ASP A 281 -5.71 -1.43 26.30
N ARG A 282 -7.04 -1.23 26.34
CA ARG A 282 -7.87 -1.62 27.49
C ARG A 282 -7.96 -3.15 27.65
N ASP A 283 -7.88 -3.89 26.54
CA ASP A 283 -7.81 -5.35 26.51
C ASP A 283 -6.42 -5.87 26.97
N GLY A 284 -5.44 -4.99 27.14
CA GLY A 284 -4.09 -5.34 27.59
C GLY A 284 -3.24 -6.03 26.52
N THR A 285 -3.68 -6.04 25.26
CA THR A 285 -2.92 -6.64 24.16
C THR A 285 -1.86 -5.65 23.65
N PRO A 286 -0.56 -5.98 23.70
CA PRO A 286 0.48 -5.06 23.24
C PRO A 286 0.45 -4.90 21.71
N PRO A 287 0.64 -3.67 21.19
CA PRO A 287 0.77 -3.42 19.76
C PRO A 287 2.08 -3.96 19.20
N ASN A 288 2.07 -4.26 17.90
CA ASN A 288 3.27 -4.59 17.13
C ASN A 288 3.52 -3.53 16.04
N GLU A 289 4.58 -3.74 15.24
CA GLU A 289 5.00 -2.87 14.15
C GLU A 289 3.89 -2.66 13.10
N TYR A 290 3.10 -3.69 12.82
CA TYR A 290 1.98 -3.61 11.89
C TYR A 290 0.81 -2.79 12.47
N THR A 291 0.54 -2.92 13.77
CA THR A 291 -0.46 -2.10 14.45
C THR A 291 -0.14 -0.60 14.30
N PHE A 292 1.11 -0.20 14.56
CA PHE A 292 1.51 1.20 14.41
C PHE A 292 1.45 1.68 12.96
N ALA A 293 1.87 0.85 12.00
CA ALA A 293 1.77 1.20 10.59
C ALA A 293 0.32 1.49 10.16
N VAL A 294 -0.63 0.69 10.61
CA VAL A 294 -2.08 0.90 10.34
C VAL A 294 -2.57 2.20 10.96
N LEU A 295 -2.26 2.45 12.24
CA LEU A 295 -2.72 3.65 12.94
C LEU A 295 -2.14 4.94 12.36
N LEU A 296 -0.85 4.94 12.03
CA LEU A 296 -0.19 6.10 11.40
C LEU A 296 -0.77 6.39 10.02
N ASN A 297 -1.09 5.35 9.23
CA ASN A 297 -1.78 5.51 7.95
C ASN A 297 -3.23 6.01 8.12
N ALA A 298 -3.94 5.60 9.17
CA ALA A 298 -5.25 6.16 9.50
C ALA A 298 -5.13 7.67 9.80
N CYS A 299 -4.16 8.09 10.62
CA CYS A 299 -3.87 9.50 10.88
C CYS A 299 -3.52 10.27 9.60
N ALA A 300 -2.73 9.66 8.70
CA ALA A 300 -2.37 10.25 7.41
C ALA A 300 -3.60 10.56 6.55
N SER A 301 -4.60 9.67 6.54
CA SER A 301 -5.82 9.80 5.73
C SER A 301 -6.70 10.96 6.18
N ILE A 302 -6.81 11.20 7.49
CA ILE A 302 -7.57 12.31 8.07
C ILE A 302 -6.71 13.55 8.38
N ALA A 303 -5.41 13.51 8.04
CA ALA A 303 -4.42 14.56 8.33
C ALA A 303 -4.35 14.97 9.82
N ALA A 304 -4.51 14.00 10.72
CA ALA A 304 -4.52 14.21 12.17
C ALA A 304 -3.10 14.29 12.76
N LEU A 305 -2.41 15.40 12.52
CA LEU A 305 -1.00 15.61 12.92
C LEU A 305 -0.76 15.35 14.42
N ARG A 306 -1.65 15.86 15.28
CA ARG A 306 -1.49 15.72 16.74
C ARG A 306 -1.61 14.28 17.22
N HIS A 307 -2.56 13.52 16.65
CA HIS A 307 -2.68 12.09 16.94
C HIS A 307 -1.46 11.32 16.41
N GLY A 308 -0.96 11.71 15.24
CA GLY A 308 0.29 11.22 14.68
C GLY A 308 1.50 11.44 15.60
N ASP A 309 1.65 12.64 16.19
CA ASP A 309 2.72 12.95 17.14
C ASP A 309 2.64 12.08 18.42
N LEU A 310 1.43 11.86 18.94
CA LEU A 310 1.22 10.97 20.10
C LEU A 310 1.60 9.52 19.78
N LEU A 311 1.24 9.03 18.58
CA LEU A 311 1.61 7.70 18.11
C LEU A 311 3.13 7.61 17.89
N HIS A 312 3.75 8.63 17.31
CA HIS A 312 5.20 8.68 17.11
C HIS A 312 5.97 8.61 18.43
N ALA A 313 5.58 9.42 19.43
CA ALA A 313 6.18 9.36 20.77
C ALA A 313 6.02 7.96 21.41
N ARG A 314 4.90 7.28 21.15
CA ARG A 314 4.67 5.92 21.61
C ARG A 314 5.51 4.87 20.88
N VAL A 315 5.67 5.02 19.55
CA VAL A 315 6.57 4.21 18.72
C VAL A 315 8.00 4.29 19.26
N GLU A 316 8.49 5.51 19.54
CA GLU A 316 9.83 5.71 20.11
C GLU A 316 9.94 5.07 21.50
N LYS A 317 8.98 5.33 22.39
CA LYS A 317 8.98 4.78 23.76
C LYS A 317 8.99 3.24 23.80
N LEU A 318 8.35 2.60 22.84
CA LEU A 318 8.26 1.13 22.76
C LEU A 318 9.37 0.49 21.90
N GLY A 319 10.28 1.29 21.32
CA GLY A 319 11.40 0.78 20.52
C GLY A 319 11.03 0.34 19.10
N PHE A 320 9.92 0.84 18.55
CA PHE A 320 9.48 0.50 17.18
C PHE A 320 10.05 1.43 16.10
N LYS A 321 10.84 2.46 16.47
CA LYS A 321 11.39 3.46 15.53
C LYS A 321 12.29 2.87 14.45
N ASP A 322 13.01 1.79 14.74
CA ASP A 322 13.97 1.20 13.79
C ASP A 322 13.30 0.25 12.77
N TYR A 323 12.01 -0.06 12.94
CA TYR A 323 11.27 -0.89 12.01
C TYR A 323 10.90 -0.08 10.76
N VAL A 324 11.46 -0.48 9.61
CA VAL A 324 11.26 0.19 8.30
C VAL A 324 9.77 0.43 8.00
N ILE A 325 8.89 -0.54 8.27
CA ILE A 325 7.44 -0.41 8.03
C ILE A 325 6.80 0.71 8.86
N VAL A 326 7.24 0.92 10.10
CA VAL A 326 6.71 1.95 11.00
C VAL A 326 7.20 3.32 10.54
N THR A 327 8.48 3.44 10.21
CA THR A 327 9.05 4.73 9.79
C THR A 327 8.55 5.14 8.40
N ASN A 328 8.30 4.19 7.50
CA ASN A 328 7.58 4.45 6.24
C ASN A 328 6.18 5.01 6.50
N ALA A 329 5.45 4.48 7.49
CA ALA A 329 4.15 5.00 7.88
C ALA A 329 4.24 6.39 8.56
N LEU A 330 5.29 6.66 9.35
CA LEU A 330 5.56 7.99 9.93
C LEU A 330 5.82 9.03 8.83
N ILE A 331 6.66 8.70 7.84
CA ILE A 331 6.96 9.56 6.69
C ILE A 331 5.65 9.93 5.98
N ASN A 332 4.81 8.94 5.65
CA ASN A 332 3.52 9.15 5.00
C ASN A 332 2.56 9.99 5.86
N MET A 333 2.48 9.70 7.17
CA MET A 333 1.65 10.44 8.12
C MET A 333 2.04 11.91 8.18
N TYR A 334 3.32 12.21 8.37
CA TYR A 334 3.81 13.58 8.45
C TYR A 334 3.65 14.34 7.13
N SER A 335 3.92 13.69 6.00
CA SER A 335 3.71 14.30 4.68
C SER A 335 2.22 14.64 4.46
N LYS A 336 1.31 13.67 4.63
CA LYS A 336 -0.14 13.91 4.42
C LYS A 336 -0.80 14.81 5.48
N SER A 337 -0.11 15.08 6.59
CA SER A 337 -0.56 16.00 7.65
C SER A 337 0.07 17.40 7.55
N GLY A 338 0.86 17.67 6.48
CA GLY A 338 1.41 18.99 6.23
C GLY A 338 2.64 19.34 7.07
N SER A 339 3.41 18.35 7.52
CA SER A 339 4.70 18.54 8.21
C SER A 339 5.82 17.83 7.44
N ILE A 340 6.25 18.42 6.32
CA ILE A 340 7.28 17.82 5.46
C ILE A 340 8.64 17.74 6.13
N ASP A 341 8.95 18.67 7.03
CA ASP A 341 10.21 18.66 7.79
C ASP A 341 10.27 17.46 8.74
N SER A 342 9.17 17.18 9.47
CA SER A 342 9.06 15.99 10.32
C SER A 342 9.15 14.69 9.51
N SER A 343 8.58 14.69 8.31
CA SER A 343 8.66 13.58 7.36
C SER A 343 10.11 13.33 6.93
N TYR A 344 10.84 14.39 6.57
CA TYR A 344 12.26 14.31 6.23
C TYR A 344 13.15 13.92 7.41
N ASN A 345 12.86 14.39 8.63
CA ASN A 345 13.58 13.97 9.83
C ASN A 345 13.44 12.46 10.07
N ALA A 346 12.21 11.93 9.98
CA ALA A 346 11.98 10.49 10.07
C ALA A 346 12.73 9.72 8.97
N PHE A 347 12.77 10.24 7.74
CA PHE A 347 13.50 9.66 6.62
C PHE A 347 15.03 9.69 6.79
N SER A 348 15.57 10.80 7.28
CA SER A 348 17.02 11.00 7.44
C SER A 348 17.59 10.21 8.62
N ASP A 349 16.80 9.98 9.67
CA ASP A 349 17.17 9.15 10.81
C ASP A 349 17.32 7.65 10.47
N MET A 350 16.77 7.17 9.33
CA MET A 350 16.82 5.75 8.96
C MET A 350 18.21 5.30 8.53
N ILE A 351 18.66 4.16 9.07
CA ILE A 351 19.92 3.51 8.64
C ILE A 351 19.71 2.76 7.33
N HIS A 352 18.65 1.97 7.25
CA HIS A 352 18.27 1.19 6.07
C HIS A 352 17.00 1.79 5.46
N ARG A 353 17.01 2.06 4.15
CA ARG A 353 15.87 2.63 3.41
C ARG A 353 15.53 1.67 2.29
N ASP A 354 14.29 1.20 2.26
CA ASP A 354 13.80 0.40 1.15
C ASP A 354 13.19 1.31 0.07
N ILE A 355 12.82 0.70 -1.05
CA ILE A 355 12.15 1.41 -2.15
C ILE A 355 10.87 2.15 -1.72
N ILE A 356 10.16 1.64 -0.70
CA ILE A 356 8.94 2.27 -0.17
C ILE A 356 9.32 3.55 0.58
N THR A 357 10.40 3.54 1.35
CA THR A 357 10.97 4.71 2.05
C THR A 357 11.28 5.85 1.08
N TRP A 358 12.02 5.56 0.00
CA TRP A 358 12.38 6.54 -1.01
C TRP A 358 11.14 7.10 -1.73
N ASN A 359 10.23 6.23 -2.15
CA ASN A 359 9.00 6.62 -2.82
C ASN A 359 8.11 7.51 -1.94
N ALA A 360 8.02 7.22 -0.64
CA ALA A 360 7.24 8.02 0.29
C ALA A 360 7.75 9.46 0.36
N MET A 361 9.07 9.68 0.40
CA MET A 361 9.63 11.04 0.38
C MET A 361 9.53 11.73 -0.97
N ILE A 362 9.79 11.04 -2.08
CA ILE A 362 9.69 11.63 -3.43
C ILE A 362 8.24 12.14 -3.65
N CYS A 363 7.26 11.28 -3.40
CA CYS A 363 5.84 11.65 -3.51
C CYS A 363 5.46 12.74 -2.50
N GLY A 364 5.98 12.67 -1.26
CA GLY A 364 5.73 13.68 -0.24
C GLY A 364 6.21 15.07 -0.65
N TYR A 365 7.43 15.19 -1.18
CA TYR A 365 7.93 16.47 -1.69
C TYR A 365 7.13 16.97 -2.91
N SER A 366 6.77 16.08 -3.84
CA SER A 366 5.94 16.44 -5.00
C SER A 366 4.59 17.02 -4.56
N HIS A 367 3.89 16.38 -3.62
CA HIS A 367 2.62 16.89 -3.07
C HIS A 367 2.76 18.22 -2.31
N HIS A 368 3.96 18.64 -1.95
CA HIS A 368 4.23 19.94 -1.29
C HIS A 368 4.69 21.03 -2.27
N GLY A 369 4.73 20.72 -3.58
CA GLY A 369 5.27 21.62 -4.60
C GLY A 369 6.80 21.75 -4.56
N LEU A 370 7.48 20.89 -3.80
CA LEU A 370 8.93 20.89 -3.58
C LEU A 370 9.63 20.00 -4.61
N GLY A 371 9.34 20.23 -5.90
CA GLY A 371 9.78 19.35 -7.00
C GLY A 371 11.30 19.21 -7.12
N LYS A 372 12.07 20.24 -6.74
CA LYS A 372 13.55 20.17 -6.77
C LYS A 372 14.06 19.17 -5.73
N GLN A 373 13.52 19.22 -4.52
CA GLN A 373 13.82 18.29 -3.45
C GLN A 373 13.42 16.86 -3.82
N ALA A 374 12.25 16.68 -4.45
CA ALA A 374 11.81 15.37 -4.94
C ALA A 374 12.80 14.76 -5.95
N LEU A 375 13.30 15.55 -6.91
CA LEU A 375 14.30 15.09 -7.87
C LEU A 375 15.67 14.84 -7.23
N GLN A 376 16.05 15.60 -6.20
CA GLN A 376 17.27 15.33 -5.43
C GLN A 376 17.18 13.98 -4.71
N VAL A 377 16.07 13.72 -3.99
CA VAL A 377 15.86 12.43 -3.31
C VAL A 377 15.86 11.26 -4.30
N PHE A 378 15.32 11.45 -5.51
CA PHE A 378 15.40 10.46 -6.57
C PHE A 378 16.84 10.19 -7.03
N GLN A 379 17.68 11.23 -7.14
CA GLN A 379 19.10 11.06 -7.46
C GLN A 379 19.84 10.33 -6.33
N ASP A 380 19.56 10.68 -5.08
CA ASP A 380 20.15 10.04 -3.90
C ASP A 380 19.77 8.55 -3.82
N MET A 381 18.52 8.21 -4.16
CA MET A 381 18.04 6.81 -4.28
C MET A 381 18.87 6.03 -5.31
N MET A 382 19.10 6.62 -6.49
CA MET A 382 19.89 6.00 -7.56
C MET A 382 21.35 5.81 -7.14
N LEU A 383 21.93 6.78 -6.41
CA LEU A 383 23.30 6.70 -5.88
C LEU A 383 23.42 5.63 -4.78
N ALA A 384 22.36 5.39 -4.01
CA ALA A 384 22.29 4.32 -3.03
C ALA A 384 22.16 2.92 -3.64
N GLY A 385 22.00 2.81 -4.97
CA GLY A 385 21.84 1.54 -5.68
C GLY A 385 20.44 0.94 -5.61
N GLU A 386 19.45 1.70 -5.13
CA GLU A 386 18.05 1.27 -5.08
C GLU A 386 17.40 1.40 -6.46
N CYS A 387 16.80 0.32 -6.94
CA CYS A 387 16.17 0.29 -8.26
C CYS A 387 14.81 1.01 -8.22
N PRO A 388 14.56 2.01 -9.09
CA PRO A 388 13.23 2.62 -9.21
C PRO A 388 12.15 1.61 -9.58
N ASN A 389 10.92 1.85 -9.15
CA ASN A 389 9.74 1.09 -9.56
C ASN A 389 8.65 1.98 -10.16
N TYR A 390 7.50 1.37 -10.47
CA TYR A 390 6.32 2.05 -10.97
C TYR A 390 5.93 3.29 -10.14
N VAL A 391 5.94 3.20 -8.81
CA VAL A 391 5.53 4.30 -7.93
C VAL A 391 6.58 5.41 -7.90
N THR A 392 7.88 5.08 -8.00
CA THR A 392 8.96 6.07 -8.06
C THR A 392 8.74 7.07 -9.20
N PHE A 393 8.39 6.57 -10.38
CA PHE A 393 8.22 7.40 -11.57
C PHE A 393 6.95 8.26 -11.53
N ILE A 394 5.89 7.85 -10.80
CA ILE A 394 4.75 8.74 -10.52
C ILE A 394 5.24 9.99 -9.75
N GLY A 395 6.03 9.77 -8.69
CA GLY A 395 6.58 10.86 -7.88
C GLY A 395 7.50 11.79 -8.68
N VAL A 396 8.40 11.23 -9.49
CA VAL A 396 9.35 11.96 -10.34
C VAL A 396 8.64 12.74 -11.44
N LEU A 397 7.68 12.14 -12.16
CA LEU A 397 6.94 12.84 -13.21
C LEU A 397 6.03 13.93 -12.63
N SER A 398 5.46 13.71 -11.44
CA SER A 398 4.75 14.75 -10.70
C SER A 398 5.67 15.92 -10.33
N ALA A 399 6.91 15.64 -9.89
CA ALA A 399 7.92 16.68 -9.65
C ALA A 399 8.27 17.46 -10.92
N CYS A 400 8.45 16.78 -12.05
CA CYS A 400 8.66 17.42 -13.36
C CYS A 400 7.46 18.29 -13.75
N ALA A 401 6.24 17.79 -13.56
CA ALA A 401 5.00 18.55 -13.76
C ALA A 401 4.99 19.80 -12.87
N HIS A 402 5.45 19.72 -11.62
CA HIS A 402 5.53 20.88 -10.73
C HIS A 402 6.60 21.90 -11.13
N LEU A 403 7.67 21.47 -11.77
CA LEU A 403 8.75 22.36 -12.21
C LEU A 403 8.59 22.84 -13.66
N GLY A 404 7.63 22.29 -14.42
CA GLY A 404 7.48 22.57 -15.85
C GLY A 404 8.61 21.97 -16.70
N LEU A 405 9.28 20.91 -16.23
CA LEU A 405 10.42 20.28 -16.89
C LEU A 405 9.97 19.33 -18.00
N LEU A 406 9.59 19.90 -19.14
CA LEU A 406 9.00 19.16 -20.26
C LEU A 406 9.94 18.09 -20.82
N LYS A 407 11.21 18.44 -21.05
CA LYS A 407 12.19 17.54 -21.68
C LYS A 407 12.52 16.36 -20.78
N GLU A 408 12.72 16.64 -19.50
CA GLU A 408 13.05 15.67 -18.45
C GLU A 408 11.85 14.73 -18.21
N GLY A 409 10.62 15.26 -18.19
CA GLY A 409 9.40 14.44 -18.08
C GLY A 409 9.31 13.38 -19.19
N PHE A 410 9.50 13.78 -20.46
CA PHE A 410 9.51 12.83 -21.58
C PHE A 410 10.72 11.91 -21.59
N TYR A 411 11.88 12.37 -21.12
CA TYR A 411 13.06 11.52 -20.96
C TYR A 411 12.81 10.40 -19.94
N TYR A 412 12.27 10.73 -18.76
CA TYR A 412 11.97 9.73 -17.73
C TYR A 412 10.93 8.71 -18.22
N LEU A 413 9.83 9.19 -18.82
CA LEU A 413 8.75 8.32 -19.31
C LEU A 413 9.20 7.37 -20.43
N ASN A 414 9.91 7.88 -21.44
CA ASN A 414 10.18 7.13 -22.67
C ASN A 414 11.52 6.38 -22.67
N GLN A 415 12.51 6.87 -21.90
CA GLN A 415 13.85 6.29 -21.87
C GLN A 415 14.12 5.59 -20.54
N LEU A 416 14.02 6.30 -19.42
CA LEU A 416 14.47 5.75 -18.14
C LEU A 416 13.57 4.60 -17.65
N MET A 417 12.25 4.76 -17.70
CA MET A 417 11.31 3.68 -17.35
C MET A 417 11.54 2.41 -18.20
N LYS A 418 11.78 2.59 -19.51
CA LYS A 418 12.07 1.48 -20.42
C LYS A 418 13.38 0.76 -20.06
N ASN A 419 14.42 1.50 -19.66
CA ASN A 419 15.68 0.91 -19.22
C ASN A 419 15.50 0.02 -17.97
N PHE A 420 14.58 0.39 -17.09
CA PHE A 420 14.19 -0.40 -15.91
C PHE A 420 13.09 -1.44 -16.18
N LYS A 421 12.66 -1.61 -17.45
CA LYS A 421 11.57 -2.51 -17.85
C LYS A 421 10.25 -2.22 -17.12
N ILE A 422 9.99 -0.95 -16.84
CA ILE A 422 8.74 -0.48 -16.23
C ILE A 422 7.84 0.04 -17.34
N GLU A 423 6.66 -0.56 -17.49
CA GLU A 423 5.65 -0.09 -18.43
C GLU A 423 4.88 1.10 -17.84
N PRO A 424 4.75 2.23 -18.56
CA PRO A 424 3.96 3.35 -18.06
C PRO A 424 2.46 3.05 -18.12
N GLY A 425 1.78 3.28 -16.99
CA GLY A 425 0.32 3.19 -16.86
C GLY A 425 -0.36 4.55 -16.70
N LEU A 426 -1.66 4.52 -16.38
CA LEU A 426 -2.54 5.70 -16.34
C LEU A 426 -2.00 6.83 -15.45
N GLU A 427 -1.47 6.51 -14.28
CA GLU A 427 -0.96 7.49 -13.31
C GLU A 427 0.25 8.27 -13.85
N HIS A 428 1.13 7.61 -14.59
CA HIS A 428 2.28 8.24 -15.25
C HIS A 428 1.81 9.20 -16.34
N TYR A 429 0.87 8.75 -17.17
CA TYR A 429 0.33 9.57 -18.25
C TYR A 429 -0.46 10.77 -17.72
N THR A 430 -1.19 10.62 -16.61
CA THR A 430 -1.86 11.75 -15.94
C THR A 430 -0.85 12.79 -15.44
N CYS A 431 0.31 12.39 -14.92
CA CYS A 431 1.39 13.33 -14.58
C CYS A 431 1.92 14.08 -15.82
N MET A 432 2.04 13.40 -16.96
CA MET A 432 2.45 14.02 -18.23
C MET A 432 1.40 14.99 -18.77
N ILE A 433 0.10 14.67 -18.63
CA ILE A 433 -0.98 15.61 -18.95
C ILE A 433 -0.90 16.83 -18.05
N ALA A 434 -0.70 16.65 -16.73
CA ALA A 434 -0.53 17.77 -15.81
C ALA A 434 0.68 18.65 -16.19
N LEU A 435 1.80 18.05 -16.62
CA LEU A 435 2.98 18.74 -17.12
C LEU A 435 2.69 19.57 -18.38
N LEU A 436 2.10 18.96 -19.42
CA LEU A 436 1.72 19.65 -20.66
C LEU A 436 0.72 20.79 -20.40
N CYS A 437 -0.27 20.52 -19.55
CA CYS A 437 -1.26 21.50 -19.12
C CYS A 437 -0.62 22.69 -18.43
N ARG A 438 0.35 22.47 -17.53
CA ARG A 438 1.01 23.53 -16.78
C ARG A 438 1.87 24.42 -17.68
N VAL A 439 2.53 23.83 -18.68
CA VAL A 439 3.33 24.58 -19.68
C VAL A 439 2.43 25.33 -20.67
N GLY A 440 1.13 24.98 -20.74
CA GLY A 440 0.15 25.60 -21.62
C GLY A 440 0.03 24.93 -23.00
N MET A 441 0.64 23.76 -23.19
CA MET A 441 0.61 22.99 -24.44
C MET A 441 -0.67 22.13 -24.52
N LEU A 442 -1.84 22.79 -24.57
CA LEU A 442 -3.13 22.13 -24.44
C LEU A 442 -3.49 21.24 -25.63
N ASP A 443 -3.15 21.65 -26.85
CA ASP A 443 -3.41 20.85 -28.06
C ASP A 443 -2.55 19.58 -28.07
N ASP A 444 -1.31 19.67 -27.61
CA ASP A 444 -0.42 18.51 -27.45
C ASP A 444 -0.91 17.58 -26.33
N ALA A 445 -1.48 18.13 -25.26
CA ALA A 445 -2.14 17.32 -24.23
C ALA A 445 -3.36 16.57 -24.79
N GLU A 446 -4.24 17.23 -25.56
CA GLU A 446 -5.38 16.58 -26.22
C GLU A 446 -4.89 15.48 -27.18
N LYS A 447 -3.85 15.77 -27.98
CA LYS A 447 -3.24 14.80 -28.89
C LYS A 447 -2.67 13.61 -28.13
N PHE A 448 -1.93 13.85 -27.05
CA PHE A 448 -1.35 12.82 -26.21
C PHE A 448 -2.42 11.88 -25.64
N MET A 449 -3.54 12.42 -25.16
CA MET A 449 -4.67 11.60 -24.68
C MET A 449 -5.27 10.74 -25.79
N LYS A 450 -5.41 11.28 -27.01
CA LYS A 450 -5.97 10.54 -28.15
C LYS A 450 -5.05 9.46 -28.71
N THR A 451 -3.73 9.67 -28.67
CA THR A 451 -2.75 8.72 -29.23
C THR A 451 -2.38 7.60 -28.27
N THR A 452 -2.50 7.83 -26.97
CA THR A 452 -2.09 6.85 -25.95
C THR A 452 -3.20 5.82 -25.77
N GLN A 453 -2.89 4.53 -25.97
CA GLN A 453 -3.86 3.43 -25.85
C GLN A 453 -4.10 3.05 -24.38
N VAL A 454 -4.73 3.96 -23.62
CA VAL A 454 -5.14 3.72 -22.23
C VAL A 454 -6.58 4.17 -22.05
N LYS A 455 -7.31 3.47 -21.19
CA LYS A 455 -8.63 3.92 -20.74
C LYS A 455 -8.46 5.09 -19.76
N TRP A 456 -8.53 6.31 -20.28
CA TRP A 456 -8.50 7.52 -19.48
C TRP A 456 -9.68 7.58 -18.51
N ASP A 457 -9.42 8.13 -17.32
CA ASP A 457 -10.44 8.40 -16.32
C ASP A 457 -10.95 9.85 -16.40
N VAL A 458 -12.00 10.13 -15.62
CA VAL A 458 -12.60 11.47 -15.54
C VAL A 458 -11.60 12.50 -14.98
N VAL A 459 -10.67 12.08 -14.11
CA VAL A 459 -9.71 12.96 -13.44
C VAL A 459 -8.68 13.52 -14.41
N ALA A 460 -8.14 12.69 -15.31
CA ALA A 460 -7.19 13.14 -16.34
C ALA A 460 -7.83 14.17 -17.29
N TRP A 461 -9.04 13.90 -17.77
CA TRP A 461 -9.77 14.86 -18.61
C TRP A 461 -10.14 16.14 -17.85
N ARG A 462 -10.54 16.05 -16.58
CA ARG A 462 -10.79 17.22 -15.72
C ARG A 462 -9.53 18.07 -15.51
N THR A 463 -8.35 17.46 -15.49
CA THR A 463 -7.08 18.17 -15.41
C THR A 463 -6.86 19.04 -16.64
N LEU A 464 -7.07 18.48 -17.84
CA LEU A 464 -7.01 19.24 -19.10
C LEU A 464 -8.11 20.30 -19.20
N LEU A 465 -9.33 19.99 -18.77
CA LEU A 465 -10.45 20.94 -18.74
C LEU A 465 -10.13 22.15 -17.85
N ASN A 466 -9.57 21.90 -16.66
CA ASN A 466 -9.16 22.98 -15.77
C ASN A 466 -8.03 23.82 -16.39
N ALA A 467 -7.06 23.19 -17.07
CA ALA A 467 -6.01 23.93 -17.78
C ALA A 467 -6.58 24.82 -18.89
N CYS A 468 -7.60 24.35 -19.62
CA CYS A 468 -8.33 25.18 -20.60
C CYS A 468 -8.99 26.40 -19.96
N HIS A 469 -9.47 26.29 -18.71
CA HIS A 469 -10.02 27.41 -17.96
C HIS A 469 -8.92 28.43 -17.61
N VAL A 470 -7.78 27.95 -17.11
CA VAL A 470 -6.64 28.77 -16.68
C VAL A 470 -6.00 29.50 -17.87
N HIS A 471 -5.72 28.79 -18.96
CA HIS A 471 -5.11 29.35 -20.18
C HIS A 471 -6.13 30.00 -21.13
N ARG A 472 -7.40 30.12 -20.73
CA ARG A 472 -8.49 30.76 -21.49
C ARG A 472 -8.79 30.15 -22.87
N ASN A 473 -8.47 28.88 -23.08
CA ASN A 473 -8.84 28.15 -24.30
C ASN A 473 -10.23 27.50 -24.13
N TYR A 474 -11.28 28.34 -24.15
CA TYR A 474 -12.65 27.89 -23.90
C TYR A 474 -13.23 27.01 -25.02
N GLY A 475 -12.69 27.12 -26.25
CA GLY A 475 -13.10 26.29 -27.37
C GLY A 475 -12.74 24.82 -27.14
N LEU A 476 -11.47 24.56 -26.79
CA LEU A 476 -11.02 23.22 -26.39
C LEU A 476 -11.75 22.76 -25.12
N GLY A 477 -11.85 23.64 -24.12
CA GLY A 477 -12.53 23.33 -22.86
C GLY A 477 -13.96 22.81 -23.04
N ARG A 478 -14.74 23.38 -23.97
CA ARG A 478 -16.08 22.87 -24.29
C ARG A 478 -16.05 21.44 -24.84
N ARG A 479 -15.16 21.13 -25.79
CA ARG A 479 -15.04 19.78 -26.37
C ARG A 479 -14.69 18.75 -25.30
N ILE A 480 -13.71 19.08 -24.46
CA ILE A 480 -13.29 18.19 -23.36
C ILE A 480 -14.44 17.97 -22.36
N ALA A 481 -15.18 19.02 -22.01
CA ALA A 481 -16.33 18.89 -21.12
C ALA A 481 -17.42 17.97 -21.69
N GLU A 482 -17.70 18.07 -23.00
CA GLU A 482 -18.65 17.17 -23.67
C GLU A 482 -18.18 15.71 -23.61
N SER A 483 -16.89 15.44 -23.80
CA SER A 483 -16.32 14.08 -23.64
C SER A 483 -16.41 13.56 -22.21
N VAL A 484 -16.14 14.39 -21.19
CA VAL A 484 -16.25 13.98 -19.78
C VAL A 484 -17.70 13.66 -19.42
N LEU A 485 -18.66 14.48 -19.85
CA LEU A 485 -20.07 14.27 -19.55
C LEU A 485 -20.69 13.06 -20.28
N GLN A 486 -20.05 12.57 -21.35
CA GLN A 486 -20.38 11.28 -21.97
C GLN A 486 -19.89 10.11 -21.12
N MET A 487 -18.74 10.25 -20.45
CA MET A 487 -18.18 9.22 -19.57
C MET A 487 -18.88 9.18 -18.21
N ASP A 488 -19.05 10.34 -17.59
CA ASP A 488 -19.74 10.53 -16.32
C ASP A 488 -20.74 11.70 -16.41
N PRO A 489 -22.01 11.40 -16.70
CA PRO A 489 -23.07 12.40 -16.79
C PRO A 489 -23.35 13.18 -15.50
N SER A 490 -22.83 12.71 -14.37
CA SER A 490 -23.08 13.25 -13.02
C SER A 490 -21.90 14.06 -12.47
N ASP A 491 -20.82 14.23 -13.23
CA ASP A 491 -19.61 14.91 -12.75
C ASP A 491 -19.85 16.41 -12.48
N VAL A 492 -19.99 16.75 -11.20
CA VAL A 492 -20.24 18.11 -10.70
C VAL A 492 -19.13 19.07 -11.11
N GLY A 493 -17.87 18.58 -11.14
CA GLY A 493 -16.69 19.39 -11.43
C GLY A 493 -16.71 19.97 -12.84
N THR A 494 -17.09 19.16 -13.82
CA THR A 494 -17.17 19.54 -15.24
C THR A 494 -18.25 20.58 -15.47
N TYR A 495 -19.44 20.41 -14.90
CA TYR A 495 -20.51 21.42 -15.00
C TYR A 495 -20.09 22.75 -14.38
N THR A 496 -19.43 22.70 -13.21
CA THR A 496 -18.94 23.91 -12.53
C THR A 496 -17.89 24.61 -13.37
N LEU A 497 -16.89 23.90 -13.90
CA LEU A 497 -15.85 24.46 -14.76
C LEU A 497 -16.41 25.04 -16.06
N LEU A 498 -17.34 24.33 -16.71
CA LEU A 498 -17.96 24.77 -17.97
C LEU A 498 -18.83 26.02 -17.75
N SER A 499 -19.63 26.06 -16.67
CA SER A 499 -20.35 27.26 -16.25
C SER A 499 -19.38 28.43 -16.01
N ASN A 500 -18.24 28.17 -15.36
CA ASN A 500 -17.24 29.20 -15.09
C ASN A 500 -16.56 29.72 -16.36
N MET A 501 -16.31 28.85 -17.34
CA MET A 501 -15.79 29.26 -18.65
C MET A 501 -16.78 30.14 -19.41
N TYR A 502 -18.07 29.78 -19.45
CA TYR A 502 -19.09 30.59 -20.10
C TYR A 502 -19.23 31.98 -19.46
N ALA A 503 -19.20 32.03 -18.12
CA ALA A 503 -19.27 33.29 -17.40
C ALA A 503 -18.03 34.17 -17.66
N LYS A 504 -16.81 33.62 -17.63
CA LYS A 504 -15.59 34.36 -18.00
C LYS A 504 -15.56 34.80 -19.48
N ALA A 505 -16.23 34.05 -20.36
CA ALA A 505 -16.43 34.42 -21.76
C ALA A 505 -17.59 35.41 -21.99
N ARG A 506 -18.25 35.89 -20.93
CA ARG A 506 -19.44 36.77 -20.94
C ARG A 506 -20.64 36.19 -21.73
N LYS A 507 -20.76 34.87 -21.79
CA LYS A 507 -21.86 34.14 -22.46
C LYS A 507 -22.87 33.63 -21.43
N TRP A 508 -23.75 34.51 -20.95
CA TRP A 508 -24.71 34.18 -19.90
C TRP A 508 -25.75 33.13 -20.30
N ASP A 509 -26.14 33.07 -21.57
CA ASP A 509 -27.06 32.04 -22.07
C ASP A 509 -26.54 30.61 -21.83
N GLY A 510 -25.23 30.43 -22.00
CA GLY A 510 -24.54 29.17 -21.70
C GLY A 510 -24.55 28.84 -20.22
N VAL A 511 -24.35 29.83 -19.34
CA VAL A 511 -24.44 29.65 -17.88
C VAL A 511 -25.85 29.21 -17.47
N VAL A 512 -26.88 29.83 -18.02
CA VAL A 512 -28.28 29.48 -17.75
C VAL A 512 -28.59 28.05 -18.22
N THR A 513 -28.10 27.67 -19.41
CA THR A 513 -28.27 26.32 -19.94
C THR A 513 -27.61 25.27 -19.05
N ILE A 514 -26.37 25.51 -18.61
CA ILE A 514 -25.66 24.60 -17.70
C ILE A 514 -26.36 24.51 -16.34
N ARG A 515 -26.78 25.62 -15.74
CA ARG A 515 -27.52 25.60 -14.47
C ARG A 515 -28.87 24.89 -14.59
N LYS A 516 -29.55 25.01 -15.73
CA LYS A 516 -30.78 24.25 -16.04
C LYS A 516 -30.49 22.74 -16.08
N LEU A 517 -29.46 22.33 -16.81
CA LEU A 517 -29.03 20.92 -16.88
C LEU A 517 -28.65 20.36 -15.50
N MET A 518 -27.94 21.13 -14.67
CA MET A 518 -27.61 20.72 -13.31
C MET A 518 -28.87 20.49 -12.46
N ARG A 519 -29.89 21.35 -12.59
CA ARG A 519 -31.17 21.16 -11.88
C ARG A 519 -31.93 19.93 -12.39
N GLU A 520 -32.02 19.76 -13.71
CA GLU A 520 -32.70 18.61 -14.33
C GLU A 520 -32.06 17.28 -13.94
N ARG A 521 -30.73 17.25 -13.80
CA ARG A 521 -29.97 16.07 -13.37
C ARG A 521 -29.76 15.97 -11.87
N SER A 522 -30.39 16.83 -11.06
CA SER A 522 -30.24 16.87 -9.59
C SER A 522 -28.79 16.98 -9.09
N ILE A 523 -27.93 17.64 -9.85
CA ILE A 523 -26.51 17.83 -9.55
C ILE A 523 -26.36 18.96 -8.55
N LYS A 524 -25.87 18.64 -7.35
CA LYS A 524 -25.61 19.61 -6.28
C LYS A 524 -24.12 19.93 -6.19
N LYS A 525 -23.80 21.22 -6.09
CA LYS A 525 -22.44 21.69 -5.83
C LYS A 525 -22.10 21.48 -4.36
N GLU A 526 -20.95 20.88 -4.09
CA GLU A 526 -20.43 20.79 -2.73
C GLU A 526 -19.99 22.18 -2.21
N PRO A 527 -20.36 22.54 -0.97
CA PRO A 527 -19.88 23.78 -0.36
C PRO A 527 -18.37 23.70 -0.11
N GLY A 528 -17.68 24.84 -0.28
CA GLY A 528 -16.27 24.96 0.06
C GLY A 528 -16.08 25.06 1.56
N VAL A 529 -15.51 24.04 2.17
CA VAL A 529 -15.26 23.94 3.61
C VAL A 529 -13.77 24.02 3.86
N SER A 530 -13.39 24.82 4.86
CA SER A 530 -12.02 24.85 5.37
C SER A 530 -12.04 24.59 6.87
N TRP A 531 -11.07 23.83 7.37
CA TRP A 531 -10.98 23.52 8.80
C TRP A 531 -9.54 23.52 9.30
N LEU A 532 -9.40 23.69 10.61
CA LEU A 532 -8.13 23.56 11.32
C LEU A 532 -8.34 22.93 12.70
N GLU A 533 -7.32 22.25 13.19
CA GLU A 533 -7.31 21.62 14.52
C GLU A 533 -6.58 22.52 15.52
N ILE A 534 -7.28 22.96 16.57
CA ILE A 534 -6.71 23.73 17.68
C ILE A 534 -7.07 23.04 18.99
N ARG A 535 -6.06 22.71 19.80
CA ARG A 535 -6.25 22.09 21.14
C ARG A 535 -7.18 20.85 21.11
N ASN A 536 -6.98 19.95 20.14
CA ASN A 536 -7.79 18.75 19.88
C ASN A 536 -9.25 19.01 19.45
N ASN A 537 -9.62 20.25 19.10
CA ASN A 537 -10.93 20.56 18.55
C ASN A 537 -10.78 20.94 17.08
N ILE A 538 -11.62 20.34 16.23
CA ILE A 538 -11.72 20.68 14.81
C ILE A 538 -12.67 21.87 14.67
N HIS A 539 -12.16 22.98 14.14
CA HIS A 539 -12.95 24.17 13.85
C HIS A 539 -13.22 24.22 12.35
N VAL A 540 -14.50 24.16 11.98
CA VAL A 540 -14.97 24.09 10.59
C VAL A 540 -15.57 25.42 10.17
N PHE A 541 -15.20 25.90 8.98
CA PHE A 541 -15.61 27.18 8.42
C PHE A 541 -16.30 26.99 7.07
N LEU A 542 -17.44 27.66 6.92
CA LEU A 542 -18.26 27.71 5.70
C LEU A 542 -18.31 29.16 5.21
N SER A 543 -18.30 29.35 3.89
CA SER A 543 -18.38 30.69 3.28
C SER A 543 -19.76 31.34 3.49
N GLU A 544 -20.83 30.54 3.61
CA GLU A 544 -22.21 30.99 3.79
C GLU A 544 -22.69 30.60 5.20
N GLY A 545 -22.57 31.52 6.15
CA GLY A 545 -23.06 31.33 7.52
C GLY A 545 -22.15 30.48 8.40
N SER A 546 -21.21 31.13 9.10
CA SER A 546 -20.43 30.48 10.14
C SER A 546 -21.19 30.52 11.47
N ASN A 547 -21.75 29.39 11.91
CA ASN A 547 -22.30 29.19 13.27
C ASN A 547 -21.21 29.13 14.36
N HIS A 548 -19.98 29.55 14.06
CA HIS A 548 -18.88 29.56 15.02
C HIS A 548 -19.19 30.53 16.17
N PRO A 549 -18.98 30.14 17.45
CA PRO A 549 -19.26 30.99 18.61
C PRO A 549 -18.56 32.36 18.58
N GLU A 550 -17.39 32.42 17.93
CA GLU A 550 -16.57 33.63 17.77
C GLU A 550 -16.67 34.26 16.37
N SER A 551 -17.78 34.06 15.65
CA SER A 551 -17.93 34.52 14.25
C SER A 551 -17.68 36.02 14.09
N VAL A 552 -18.20 36.85 15.00
CA VAL A 552 -18.03 38.31 14.98
C VAL A 552 -16.54 38.71 15.04
N GLN A 553 -15.77 38.10 15.95
CA GLN A 553 -14.34 38.38 16.09
C GLN A 553 -13.56 37.93 14.84
N ILE A 554 -13.94 36.79 14.26
CA ILE A 554 -13.31 36.27 13.04
C ILE A 554 -13.57 37.20 11.86
N TYR A 555 -14.81 37.66 11.66
CA TYR A 555 -15.14 38.60 10.59
C TYR A 555 -14.38 39.92 10.72
N ASN A 556 -14.30 40.47 11.93
CA ASN A 556 -13.50 41.67 12.20
C ASN A 556 -12.01 41.43 11.90
N LYS A 557 -11.48 40.25 12.26
CA LYS A 557 -10.09 39.90 11.98
C LYS A 557 -9.83 39.76 10.47
N VAL A 558 -10.75 39.18 9.70
CA VAL A 558 -10.65 39.13 8.24
C VAL A 558 -10.59 40.52 7.66
N GLN A 559 -11.46 41.45 8.07
CA GLN A 559 -11.42 42.83 7.59
C GLN A 559 -10.08 43.52 7.88
N GLN A 560 -9.54 43.34 9.09
CA GLN A 560 -8.21 43.84 9.44
C GLN A 560 -7.12 43.26 8.54
N LEU A 561 -7.15 41.95 8.26
CA LEU A 561 -6.18 41.29 7.39
C LEU A 561 -6.28 41.79 5.95
N LEU A 562 -7.50 41.96 5.42
CA LEU A 562 -7.70 42.49 4.07
C LEU A 562 -7.22 43.95 3.97
N ALA A 563 -7.48 44.78 4.98
CA ALA A 563 -6.96 46.14 5.06
C ALA A 563 -5.42 46.17 5.12
N LEU A 564 -4.81 45.21 5.81
CA LEU A 564 -3.35 45.09 5.93
C LEU A 564 -2.68 44.71 4.59
N ILE A 565 -3.31 43.87 3.77
CA ILE A 565 -2.73 43.42 2.49
C ILE A 565 -3.07 44.31 1.29
N LYS A 566 -4.09 45.18 1.38
CA LYS A 566 -4.42 46.14 0.31
C LYS A 566 -3.21 47.02 -0.10
N PRO A 567 -2.45 47.64 0.83
CA PRO A 567 -1.23 48.38 0.49
C PRO A 567 -0.11 47.52 -0.10
N LEU A 568 -0.13 46.19 0.13
CA LEU A 568 0.83 45.24 -0.43
C LEU A 568 0.47 44.79 -1.86
N GLY A 569 -0.58 45.38 -2.45
CA GLY A 569 -1.02 45.10 -3.82
C GLY A 569 -2.16 44.07 -3.92
N TYR A 570 -2.86 43.76 -2.82
CA TYR A 570 -4.05 42.90 -2.89
C TYR A 570 -5.20 43.63 -3.58
N VAL A 571 -5.68 43.04 -4.68
CA VAL A 571 -6.90 43.47 -5.39
C VAL A 571 -7.85 42.27 -5.44
N PRO A 572 -9.06 42.36 -4.86
CA PRO A 572 -10.03 41.29 -4.92
C PRO A 572 -10.32 40.88 -6.36
N ASN A 573 -10.29 39.58 -6.65
CA ASN A 573 -10.58 39.09 -8.00
C ASN A 573 -12.09 39.03 -8.26
N ILE A 574 -12.73 40.18 -8.42
CA ILE A 574 -14.18 40.34 -8.65
C ILE A 574 -14.65 39.50 -9.86
N THR A 575 -13.79 39.32 -10.87
CA THR A 575 -14.09 38.51 -12.07
C THR A 575 -14.25 37.01 -11.79
N SER A 576 -13.82 36.55 -10.62
CA SER A 576 -14.01 35.16 -10.17
C SER A 576 -15.38 34.91 -9.52
N VAL A 577 -16.12 35.97 -9.15
CA VAL A 577 -17.49 35.87 -8.63
C VAL A 577 -18.46 35.97 -9.80
N LEU A 578 -19.07 34.83 -10.13
CA LEU A 578 -19.90 34.67 -11.33
C LEU A 578 -21.40 34.89 -11.03
N HIS A 579 -21.69 35.68 -9.99
CA HIS A 579 -23.02 36.16 -9.68
C HIS A 579 -23.24 37.51 -10.35
N ASP A 580 -24.41 37.70 -10.93
CA ASP A 580 -24.83 38.96 -11.54
C ASP A 580 -25.30 39.92 -10.45
N VAL A 581 -24.33 40.43 -9.69
CA VAL A 581 -24.51 41.37 -8.56
C VAL A 581 -23.51 42.51 -8.69
N GLU A 582 -23.73 43.58 -7.92
CA GLU A 582 -22.82 44.73 -7.88
C GLU A 582 -21.42 44.35 -7.38
N ASP A 583 -20.40 45.06 -7.84
CA ASP A 583 -19.00 44.74 -7.58
C ASP A 583 -18.65 44.78 -6.08
N GLU A 584 -19.32 45.64 -5.31
CA GLU A 584 -19.21 45.70 -3.84
C GLU A 584 -19.73 44.42 -3.16
N GLN A 585 -20.82 43.84 -3.67
CA GLN A 585 -21.35 42.56 -3.18
C GLN A 585 -20.44 41.39 -3.56
N LYS A 586 -19.83 41.44 -4.75
CA LYS A 586 -18.82 40.45 -5.16
C LYS A 586 -17.59 40.49 -4.28
N GLU A 587 -17.09 41.67 -3.93
CA GLU A 587 -15.99 41.82 -2.95
C GLU A 587 -16.40 41.27 -1.57
N GLY A 588 -17.64 41.51 -1.15
CA GLY A 588 -18.20 40.94 0.08
C GLY A 588 -18.14 39.42 0.11
N TYR A 589 -18.56 38.74 -0.97
CA TYR A 589 -18.50 37.28 -1.07
C TYR A 589 -17.06 36.74 -1.04
N LEU A 590 -16.13 37.40 -1.73
CA LEU A 590 -14.71 37.01 -1.74
C LEU A 590 -14.04 37.17 -0.38
N SER A 591 -14.45 38.19 0.37
CA SER A 591 -13.83 38.53 1.65
C SER A 591 -13.98 37.39 2.67
N TYR A 592 -15.09 36.67 2.64
CA TYR A 592 -15.46 35.69 3.66
C TYR A 592 -15.43 34.24 3.17
N HIS A 593 -14.57 33.94 2.20
CA HIS A 593 -14.27 32.55 1.86
C HIS A 593 -13.75 31.76 3.07
N SER A 594 -14.11 30.49 3.15
CA SER A 594 -13.78 29.63 4.29
C SER A 594 -12.28 29.57 4.62
N GLU A 595 -11.39 29.68 3.62
CA GLU A 595 -9.93 29.74 3.83
C GLU A 595 -9.51 30.97 4.64
N LYS A 596 -10.08 32.14 4.32
CA LYS A 596 -9.76 33.40 5.00
C LYS A 596 -10.30 33.42 6.42
N LEU A 597 -11.50 32.86 6.63
CA LEU A 597 -12.09 32.68 7.95
C LEU A 597 -11.23 31.75 8.82
N ALA A 598 -10.83 30.59 8.27
CA ALA A 598 -9.96 29.64 8.93
C ALA A 598 -8.60 30.27 9.29
N LEU A 599 -8.00 31.03 8.36
CA LEU A 599 -6.73 31.72 8.59
C LEU A 599 -6.85 32.81 9.67
N ALA A 600 -7.91 33.61 9.62
CA ALA A 600 -8.16 34.64 10.62
C ALA A 600 -8.29 34.03 12.02
N TYR A 601 -9.06 32.94 12.16
CA TYR A 601 -9.17 32.21 13.42
C TYR A 601 -7.82 31.61 13.87
N GLY A 602 -7.07 31.01 12.94
CA GLY A 602 -5.72 30.48 13.20
C GLY A 602 -4.78 31.56 13.75
N LEU A 603 -4.76 32.75 13.14
CA LEU A 603 -3.94 33.89 13.59
C LEU A 603 -4.38 34.44 14.95
N MET A 604 -5.64 34.28 15.34
CA MET A 604 -6.14 34.70 16.66
C MET A 604 -5.72 33.74 17.77
N LYS A 605 -5.63 32.44 17.49
CA LYS A 605 -5.50 31.39 18.51
C LYS A 605 -4.12 30.73 18.56
N ILE A 606 -3.40 30.69 17.45
CA ILE A 606 -2.10 30.01 17.34
C ILE A 606 -0.97 31.01 17.58
N PRO A 607 -0.17 30.85 18.65
CA PRO A 607 0.87 31.80 19.03
C PRO A 607 2.02 31.83 18.02
N SER A 608 2.51 33.03 17.71
CA SER A 608 3.72 33.22 16.89
C SER A 608 4.95 32.67 17.62
N PRO A 609 5.87 31.90 16.98
CA PRO A 609 6.03 31.63 15.55
C PRO A 609 5.52 30.26 15.04
N ALA A 610 4.60 29.56 15.73
CA ALA A 610 4.09 28.24 15.31
C ALA A 610 3.30 28.23 13.96
N PRO A 611 3.54 27.32 13.00
CA PRO A 611 2.85 27.37 11.70
C PRO A 611 1.33 27.16 11.79
N ILE A 612 0.58 27.81 10.89
CA ILE A 612 -0.88 27.64 10.76
C ILE A 612 -1.15 26.61 9.67
N ARG A 613 -1.89 25.54 9.99
CA ARG A 613 -2.26 24.49 9.04
C ARG A 613 -3.77 24.51 8.81
N ILE A 614 -4.17 24.63 7.55
CA ILE A 614 -5.57 24.68 7.11
C ILE A 614 -5.78 23.59 6.08
N ILE A 615 -6.89 22.87 6.19
CA ILE A 615 -7.30 21.87 5.19
C ILE A 615 -8.57 22.37 4.51
N LYS A 616 -8.64 22.19 3.20
CA LYS A 616 -9.76 22.56 2.34
C LYS A 616 -10.19 21.35 1.51
N ASN A 617 -11.50 21.10 1.44
CA ASN A 617 -12.07 19.99 0.65
C ASN A 617 -11.98 20.21 -0.87
N LEU A 618 -11.99 21.47 -1.32
CA LEU A 618 -11.92 21.85 -2.73
C LEU A 618 -10.58 22.49 -3.07
N ARG A 619 -10.30 22.65 -4.37
CA ARG A 619 -9.16 23.44 -4.84
C ARG A 619 -9.27 24.89 -4.35
N MET A 620 -8.15 25.46 -3.94
CA MET A 620 -8.07 26.85 -3.49
C MET A 620 -8.18 27.83 -4.67
N CYS A 621 -8.99 28.89 -4.53
CA CYS A 621 -9.20 29.87 -5.60
C CYS A 621 -8.07 30.91 -5.67
N ASP A 622 -7.93 31.55 -6.83
CA ASP A 622 -6.92 32.60 -7.11
C ASP A 622 -6.93 33.72 -6.10
N ASP A 623 -8.12 34.18 -5.71
CA ASP A 623 -8.26 35.27 -4.74
C ASP A 623 -7.76 34.88 -3.35
N CYS A 624 -8.16 33.71 -2.85
CA CYS A 624 -7.65 33.18 -1.58
C CYS A 624 -6.14 32.95 -1.64
N HIS A 625 -5.62 32.43 -2.75
CA HIS A 625 -4.19 32.17 -2.91
C HIS A 625 -3.35 33.44 -2.81
N ILE A 626 -3.75 34.49 -3.53
CA ILE A 626 -3.07 35.79 -3.45
C ILE A 626 -3.22 36.39 -2.05
N ALA A 627 -4.41 36.32 -1.45
CA ALA A 627 -4.65 36.86 -0.12
C ALA A 627 -3.78 36.18 0.94
N VAL A 628 -3.77 34.84 1.00
CA VAL A 628 -2.97 34.08 1.97
C VAL A 628 -1.47 34.34 1.78
N LYS A 629 -1.01 34.42 0.52
CA LYS A 629 0.37 34.79 0.18
C LYS A 629 0.76 36.16 0.74
N LEU A 630 -0.07 37.18 0.55
CA LEU A 630 0.22 38.51 1.10
C LEU A 630 0.09 38.57 2.62
N ILE A 631 -0.85 37.81 3.21
CA ILE A 631 -1.00 37.70 4.66
C ILE A 631 0.23 37.04 5.28
N SER A 632 0.82 36.02 4.65
CA SER A 632 2.04 35.37 5.16
C SER A 632 3.20 36.36 5.27
N LYS A 633 3.35 37.24 4.26
CA LYS A 633 4.32 38.36 4.28
C LYS A 633 4.02 39.37 5.37
N ALA A 634 2.76 39.81 5.47
CA ALA A 634 2.37 40.85 6.40
C ALA A 634 2.45 40.42 7.87
N THR A 635 2.24 39.13 8.14
CA THR A 635 2.23 38.56 9.49
C THR A 635 3.52 37.83 9.86
N ASN A 636 4.48 37.74 8.93
CA ASN A 636 5.71 36.95 9.06
C ASN A 636 5.43 35.52 9.58
N ARG A 637 4.51 34.83 8.91
CA ARG A 637 3.94 33.57 9.38
C ARG A 637 4.01 32.51 8.30
N LEU A 638 4.50 31.32 8.66
CA LEU A 638 4.34 30.13 7.82
C LEU A 638 2.88 29.66 7.87
N ILE A 639 2.22 29.70 6.71
CA ILE A 639 0.84 29.23 6.55
C ILE A 639 0.88 28.07 5.55
N ILE A 640 0.36 26.92 5.97
CA ILE A 640 0.30 25.71 5.17
C ILE A 640 -1.16 25.42 4.88
N VAL A 641 -1.54 25.42 3.61
CA VAL A 641 -2.90 25.09 3.18
C VAL A 641 -2.88 23.81 2.35
N ARG A 642 -3.59 22.78 2.79
CA ARG A 642 -3.86 21.59 2.00
C ARG A 642 -5.16 21.81 1.23
N ASP A 643 -5.10 21.84 -0.09
CA ASP A 643 -6.30 21.78 -0.92
C ASP A 643 -6.60 20.32 -1.35
N ALA A 644 -7.60 20.12 -2.20
CA ALA A 644 -7.98 18.80 -2.69
C ALA A 644 -6.83 18.00 -3.34
N ASN A 645 -5.80 18.69 -3.85
CA ASN A 645 -4.76 18.07 -4.68
C ASN A 645 -3.37 18.10 -4.04
N ARG A 646 -3.03 19.12 -3.24
CA ARG A 646 -1.67 19.33 -2.72
C ARG A 646 -1.59 20.29 -1.54
N PHE A 647 -0.39 20.43 -1.01
CA PHE A 647 -0.02 21.45 -0.03
C PHE A 647 0.57 22.70 -0.68
N HIS A 648 0.21 23.84 -0.10
CA HIS A 648 0.73 25.16 -0.42
C HIS A 648 1.41 25.69 0.84
N HIS A 649 2.70 26.01 0.73
CA HIS A 649 3.46 26.60 1.83
C HIS A 649 3.66 28.08 1.51
N PHE A 650 2.94 28.93 2.24
CA PHE A 650 3.02 30.38 2.10
C PHE A 650 3.98 30.95 3.13
N GLN A 651 5.04 31.58 2.65
CA GLN A 651 6.06 32.23 3.48
C GLN A 651 6.62 33.44 2.75
N ASP A 652 6.74 34.56 3.46
CA ASP A 652 7.35 35.81 2.97
C ASP A 652 6.79 36.34 1.65
N GLY A 653 5.50 36.10 1.38
CA GLY A 653 4.87 36.54 0.12
C GLY A 653 5.13 35.62 -1.07
N SER A 654 5.65 34.42 -0.83
CA SER A 654 5.86 33.37 -1.83
C SER A 654 5.05 32.12 -1.48
N CYS A 655 4.80 31.27 -2.48
CA CYS A 655 4.18 29.96 -2.31
C CYS A 655 5.03 28.90 -3.04
N THR A 656 5.14 27.70 -2.49
CA THR A 656 5.88 26.58 -3.12
C THR A 656 5.33 26.18 -4.48
N CYS A 657 4.09 26.52 -4.82
CA CYS A 657 3.52 26.25 -6.14
C CYS A 657 4.00 27.23 -7.25
N ALA A 658 4.72 28.29 -6.88
CA ALA A 658 5.17 29.37 -7.78
C ALA A 658 4.02 30.03 -8.57
N ASP A 659 2.85 30.20 -7.93
CA ASP A 659 1.62 30.72 -8.54
C ASP A 659 1.06 29.88 -9.71
N HIS A 660 1.52 28.63 -9.84
CA HIS A 660 1.04 27.66 -10.82
C HIS A 660 0.51 26.42 -10.08
N TRP A 661 -0.70 26.56 -9.53
CA TRP A 661 -1.43 25.47 -8.88
C TRP A 661 -2.66 25.11 -9.70
#